data_AF-A0A7R9L007-F1
#
_entry.id   AF-A0A7R9L007-F1
#
_cell.length_a   1.000
_cell.length_b   1.000
_cell.length_c   1.000
_cell.angle_alpha   90.00
_cell.angle_beta   90.00
_cell.angle_gamma   90.00
#
_symmetry.space_group_name_H-M   'P 1'
#
loop_
_entity.id
_entity.type
_entity.pdbx_description
1 polymer ?
#
loop_
_entity_poly.entity_id
_entity_poly.type
_entity_poly.pdbx_seq_one_letter_code
_entity_poly.pdbx_strand_id
1 'polypeptide(L)'
;ANVVYFESPVGIGFSYKDDQKYNNTDESTAEDNHKAVEEFFNKYSEFKKNPYGGIYVPMLAHKIFSSGSLINLKGIALGNGFLEPEVIGGQGMIDYLTAHGLVPTETYEKKIENCCECKSGQALHVRPEDMVEWVECQQDRYNDFGNDQHQNINDLIHKYNIGKVVIYNGDLDVACSVVSDQRFVDSLGLKRIDNVWKRADGKIAGYVQHYENNVTFVVVRGAGHMVPYDQPEAALTMFKNCWAKVIKIIQIVAIGLITVYLVKFYWQVFSQPRGPFPLPVLGNVLMFRNIKVHPIVFMNALHNTYGPVFTLWMGWTPMVIIGDYNLLKTAFNFKNNDIMGRPKTRVNKILVDPGYNLILSNYGHTFLSLKGVALSAVKKFTTSEMLSDLVNDVVDDTVQTMKKTHPIGTPFDPKRYFTSSVMTILASMVYGKRYQFGDKELMFYEKGLDFLQNNAKNVVLTDRIPDHLKTHSSGVVNDFCDALIEAKEEAIQEAKDNLNALTDANLSLAIMDLFAAGNDTTQYTMRWILLLMANNTEMQIQMRDEIESVIGDRVATNEDKNQCHFVNAFIAETLRYRVVAPFDKYKIKNITMVFGNLLAIHMDPNLWPNPEVFDPKRFLTSDGKFRSNTAGYNPFGIGHRVCIGEKLALADLFFITVRLLKSTNDITTHSQIKTCLVSAVNEDEIQSLPGLSEAINFKQYSGYLSIGDGKHYFYWFVESQKDPKTAPVVLWLNGGPGCSSLFGKLQENGPFKVTPNGLNLTLNPNAWNIEANVVYFESPVGIGF
;
A
#
# COMPACT_ATOMS: atom_id res chain seq x y z
N ALA A 1 6.97 13.79 -16.65
CA ALA A 1 7.59 12.51 -17.07
C ALA A 1 8.22 11.88 -15.83
N ASN A 2 8.88 10.73 -15.97
CA ASN A 2 9.88 10.18 -15.05
C ASN A 2 11.01 9.69 -15.95
N VAL A 3 12.18 10.32 -15.89
CA VAL A 3 13.26 10.04 -16.85
C VAL A 3 14.44 9.34 -16.17
N VAL A 4 15.13 8.52 -16.96
CA VAL A 4 16.35 7.79 -16.61
C VAL A 4 17.36 8.01 -17.73
N TYR A 5 18.64 8.18 -17.42
CA TYR A 5 19.74 8.28 -18.38
C TYR A 5 20.86 7.32 -18.06
N PHE A 6 21.73 7.10 -19.06
CA PHE A 6 22.87 6.20 -18.97
C PHE A 6 24.13 6.88 -19.45
N GLU A 7 25.11 6.86 -18.56
CA GLU A 7 26.51 7.15 -18.79
C GLU A 7 27.11 6.03 -19.63
N SER A 8 27.39 6.31 -20.90
CA SER A 8 27.89 5.31 -21.83
C SER A 8 28.65 5.94 -23.00
N PRO A 9 29.71 5.29 -23.50
CA PRO A 9 30.28 4.04 -23.01
C PRO A 9 30.96 4.19 -21.65
N VAL A 10 31.47 3.07 -21.13
CA VAL A 10 32.29 3.08 -19.92
C VAL A 10 33.66 3.75 -20.20
N GLY A 11 33.84 5.06 -19.91
CA GLY A 11 35.16 5.78 -19.96
C GLY A 11 35.35 7.35 -19.84
N ILE A 12 34.34 8.24 -19.93
CA ILE A 12 34.29 9.75 -19.67
C ILE A 12 33.00 10.07 -18.84
N GLY A 13 32.81 11.03 -17.87
CA GLY A 13 31.64 11.46 -16.91
C GLY A 13 31.40 11.12 -15.34
N PHE A 14 30.83 10.03 -14.78
CA PHE A 14 31.16 9.43 -13.45
C PHE A 14 31.57 7.91 -13.37
N SER A 15 30.80 6.94 -13.89
CA SER A 15 30.89 5.47 -13.67
C SER A 15 32.09 4.61 -14.16
N TYR A 16 33.08 4.32 -13.31
CA TYR A 16 34.28 3.49 -13.61
C TYR A 16 34.06 1.98 -13.87
N LYS A 17 35.10 1.27 -14.34
CA LYS A 17 35.19 -0.21 -14.35
C LYS A 17 36.33 -0.71 -13.46
N ASP A 18 36.13 -1.82 -12.74
CA ASP A 18 37.09 -2.32 -11.72
C ASP A 18 38.52 -2.55 -12.24
N ASP A 19 38.71 -2.90 -13.52
CA ASP A 19 40.04 -3.11 -14.14
C ASP A 19 40.57 -1.88 -14.92
N GLN A 20 39.78 -0.80 -14.96
CA GLN A 20 40.01 0.45 -15.70
C GLN A 20 40.37 0.28 -17.20
N LYS A 21 39.90 -0.80 -17.86
CA LYS A 21 40.14 -1.06 -19.29
C LYS A 21 38.86 -0.95 -20.11
N TYR A 22 38.92 -0.06 -21.10
CA TYR A 22 37.78 0.44 -21.86
C TYR A 22 38.02 0.29 -23.37
N ASN A 23 37.27 -0.60 -24.03
CA ASN A 23 37.30 -0.84 -25.49
C ASN A 23 35.85 -0.95 -25.97
N ASN A 24 35.25 0.16 -26.40
CA ASN A 24 33.80 0.26 -26.58
C ASN A 24 33.43 0.72 -28.01
N THR A 25 32.27 0.28 -28.50
CA THR A 25 31.63 0.73 -29.75
C THR A 25 30.20 1.18 -29.47
N ASP A 26 29.56 1.87 -30.42
CA ASP A 26 28.18 2.36 -30.26
C ASP A 26 27.16 1.22 -30.08
N GLU A 27 27.40 0.05 -30.70
CA GLU A 27 26.59 -1.15 -30.49
C GLU A 27 26.70 -1.69 -29.06
N SER A 28 27.91 -1.77 -28.48
CA SER A 28 28.06 -2.15 -27.06
C SER A 28 27.50 -1.09 -26.11
N THR A 29 27.66 0.18 -26.46
CA THR A 29 27.18 1.35 -25.72
C THR A 29 25.65 1.31 -25.59
N ALA A 30 24.95 1.00 -26.68
CA ALA A 30 23.49 0.88 -26.72
C ALA A 30 22.95 -0.35 -25.96
N GLU A 31 23.74 -1.41 -25.84
CA GLU A 31 23.34 -2.64 -25.14
C GLU A 31 23.52 -2.54 -23.61
N ASP A 32 24.58 -1.88 -23.14
CA ASP A 32 24.75 -1.60 -21.71
C ASP A 32 23.72 -0.59 -21.19
N ASN A 33 23.34 0.40 -22.02
CA ASN A 33 22.25 1.32 -21.70
C ASN A 33 20.94 0.59 -21.44
N HIS A 34 20.62 -0.42 -22.26
CA HIS A 34 19.38 -1.18 -22.13
C HIS A 34 19.27 -1.88 -20.77
N LYS A 35 20.33 -2.58 -20.33
CA LYS A 35 20.37 -3.29 -19.04
C LYS A 35 20.19 -2.35 -17.85
N ALA A 36 20.84 -1.19 -17.89
CA ALA A 36 20.77 -0.22 -16.80
C ALA A 36 19.38 0.45 -16.68
N VAL A 37 18.58 0.52 -17.76
CA VAL A 37 17.16 0.91 -17.68
C VAL A 37 16.36 -0.06 -16.82
N GLU A 38 16.55 -1.35 -17.03
CA GLU A 38 15.80 -2.39 -16.32
C GLU A 38 16.10 -2.34 -14.81
N GLU A 39 17.38 -2.20 -14.45
CA GLU A 39 17.79 -2.20 -13.05
C GLU A 39 17.41 -0.90 -12.29
N PHE A 40 17.44 0.27 -12.94
CA PHE A 40 16.86 1.48 -12.35
C PHE A 40 15.39 1.28 -11.97
N PHE A 41 14.61 0.64 -12.85
CA PHE A 41 13.20 0.37 -12.62
C PHE A 41 12.94 -0.85 -11.71
N ASN A 42 13.95 -1.66 -11.40
CA ASN A 42 13.90 -2.61 -10.29
C ASN A 42 14.12 -1.88 -8.96
N LYS A 43 15.11 -0.98 -8.88
CA LYS A 43 15.43 -0.18 -7.69
C LYS A 43 14.34 0.84 -7.30
N TYR A 44 13.71 1.50 -8.28
CA TYR A 44 12.66 2.50 -8.08
C TYR A 44 11.36 2.11 -8.81
N SER A 45 10.76 1.01 -8.35
CA SER A 45 9.59 0.34 -8.95
C SER A 45 8.38 1.24 -9.27
N GLU A 46 8.18 2.29 -8.47
CA GLU A 46 7.10 3.27 -8.54
C GLU A 46 7.20 4.21 -9.77
N PHE A 47 8.41 4.42 -10.30
CA PHE A 47 8.65 5.42 -11.35
C PHE A 47 8.54 4.88 -12.78
N LYS A 48 8.10 3.63 -12.99
CA LYS A 48 7.96 2.87 -14.28
C LYS A 48 7.11 3.51 -15.41
N LYS A 49 6.99 4.84 -15.50
CA LYS A 49 6.16 5.59 -16.48
C LYS A 49 6.82 6.88 -17.02
N ASN A 50 7.34 6.77 -18.25
CA ASN A 50 7.51 7.83 -19.27
C ASN A 50 8.80 8.72 -19.18
N PRO A 51 9.97 8.31 -19.74
CA PRO A 51 11.22 9.08 -19.85
C PRO A 51 11.36 9.95 -21.13
N TYR A 52 12.30 10.93 -21.19
CA TYR A 52 12.76 11.71 -22.39
C TYR A 52 14.11 12.48 -22.20
N GLY A 53 15.02 12.55 -23.20
CA GLY A 53 16.23 13.41 -23.14
C GLY A 53 17.20 13.42 -24.35
N GLY A 54 18.01 14.49 -24.46
CA GLY A 54 18.81 15.02 -25.63
C GLY A 54 19.79 14.09 -26.37
N ILE A 55 20.13 14.46 -27.63
CA ILE A 55 21.00 13.85 -28.70
C ILE A 55 21.00 12.33 -28.83
N TYR A 56 21.21 11.61 -27.73
CA TYR A 56 20.83 10.22 -27.58
C TYR A 56 19.29 10.04 -27.63
N VAL A 57 18.46 11.10 -27.67
CA VAL A 57 16.97 10.98 -27.79
C VAL A 57 16.56 10.00 -28.88
N PRO A 58 17.00 10.18 -30.14
CA PRO A 58 16.47 9.39 -31.24
C PRO A 58 16.91 7.94 -31.12
N MET A 59 18.20 7.72 -30.81
CA MET A 59 18.77 6.37 -30.65
C MET A 59 18.16 5.62 -29.47
N LEU A 60 18.02 6.27 -28.30
CA LEU A 60 17.41 5.66 -27.11
C LEU A 60 15.91 5.41 -27.30
N ALA A 61 15.17 6.37 -27.89
CA ALA A 61 13.76 6.16 -28.18
C ALA A 61 13.54 5.07 -29.23
N HIS A 62 14.41 4.97 -30.24
CA HIS A 62 14.39 3.92 -31.26
C HIS A 62 14.68 2.54 -30.65
N LYS A 63 15.72 2.41 -29.80
CA LYS A 63 16.01 1.17 -29.05
C LYS A 63 14.84 0.78 -28.13
N ILE A 64 14.20 1.73 -27.44
CA ILE A 64 13.01 1.48 -26.60
C ILE A 64 11.83 0.94 -27.42
N PHE A 65 11.55 1.53 -28.59
CA PHE A 65 10.46 1.10 -29.46
C PHE A 65 10.77 -0.21 -30.21
N SER A 66 12.03 -0.51 -30.50
CA SER A 66 12.46 -1.72 -31.21
C SER A 66 12.71 -2.93 -30.30
N SER A 67 13.07 -2.74 -29.02
CA SER A 67 13.23 -3.85 -28.06
C SER A 67 11.92 -4.35 -27.42
N GLY A 68 10.80 -3.64 -27.63
CA GLY A 68 9.50 -3.99 -27.05
C GLY A 68 9.38 -3.69 -25.56
N SER A 69 10.20 -2.77 -25.04
CA SER A 69 10.28 -2.43 -23.62
C SER A 69 8.96 -1.90 -23.03
N LEU A 70 8.73 -2.11 -21.73
CA LEU A 70 7.51 -1.73 -20.99
C LEU A 70 7.34 -0.19 -20.80
N ILE A 71 8.04 0.62 -21.58
CA ILE A 71 8.27 2.05 -21.33
C ILE A 71 7.35 2.92 -22.19
N ASN A 72 6.42 3.61 -21.53
CA ASN A 72 5.31 4.33 -22.15
C ASN A 72 5.70 5.75 -22.65
N LEU A 73 6.53 5.81 -23.68
CA LEU A 73 7.05 7.02 -24.35
C LEU A 73 5.89 7.91 -24.91
N LYS A 74 5.99 9.26 -24.81
CA LYS A 74 4.90 10.23 -25.20
C LYS A 74 5.19 11.32 -26.27
N GLY A 75 6.18 12.21 -26.10
CA GLY A 75 6.80 12.92 -27.24
C GLY A 75 8.15 13.56 -26.92
N ILE A 76 9.06 13.60 -27.90
CA ILE A 76 10.42 14.15 -27.77
C ILE A 76 10.45 15.68 -27.84
N ALA A 77 11.50 16.28 -27.28
CA ALA A 77 11.91 17.66 -27.54
C ALA A 77 13.42 17.71 -27.75
N LEU A 78 13.87 18.45 -28.77
CA LEU A 78 15.26 18.64 -29.15
C LEU A 78 15.52 20.14 -29.29
N GLY A 79 16.59 20.64 -28.68
CA GLY A 79 17.03 22.03 -28.83
C GLY A 79 18.36 22.09 -29.56
N ASN A 80 18.51 23.00 -30.52
CA ASN A 80 19.76 23.24 -31.28
C ASN A 80 20.39 21.92 -31.77
N GLY A 81 19.67 21.22 -32.66
CA GLY A 81 19.99 19.85 -33.07
C GLY A 81 21.22 19.74 -33.98
N PHE A 82 21.89 18.60 -33.90
CA PHE A 82 22.97 18.22 -34.83
C PHE A 82 22.41 17.30 -35.92
N LEU A 83 21.41 17.78 -36.67
CA LEU A 83 20.54 16.91 -37.49
C LEU A 83 21.02 16.68 -38.93
N GLU A 84 21.95 17.48 -39.43
CA GLU A 84 22.43 17.38 -40.81
C GLU A 84 23.95 17.65 -40.88
N PRO A 85 24.81 16.63 -40.63
CA PRO A 85 26.24 16.81 -40.40
C PRO A 85 26.99 17.34 -41.63
N GLU A 86 26.48 17.11 -42.85
CA GLU A 86 27.06 17.63 -44.10
C GLU A 86 26.84 19.15 -44.28
N VAL A 87 25.93 19.74 -43.50
CA VAL A 87 25.55 21.16 -43.56
C VAL A 87 26.12 21.94 -42.37
N ILE A 88 26.20 21.32 -41.19
CA ILE A 88 26.70 21.95 -39.96
C ILE A 88 28.22 22.17 -40.03
N GLY A 89 28.69 23.33 -39.55
CA GLY A 89 30.10 23.74 -39.64
C GLY A 89 30.59 24.10 -41.05
N GLY A 90 29.82 23.77 -42.10
CA GLY A 90 30.09 24.11 -43.49
C GLY A 90 29.04 25.08 -44.06
N GLN A 91 28.34 24.64 -45.11
CA GLN A 91 27.41 25.46 -45.88
C GLN A 91 26.34 26.14 -45.00
N GLY A 92 25.83 25.48 -43.96
CA GLY A 92 24.79 26.02 -43.08
C GLY A 92 25.24 27.18 -42.18
N MET A 93 26.53 27.28 -41.87
CA MET A 93 27.11 28.44 -41.18
C MET A 93 27.35 29.60 -42.16
N ILE A 94 27.86 29.30 -43.37
CA ILE A 94 28.10 30.32 -44.41
C ILE A 94 26.78 30.93 -44.90
N ASP A 95 25.76 30.10 -45.18
CA ASP A 95 24.42 30.54 -45.57
C ASP A 95 23.81 31.45 -44.48
N TYR A 96 23.93 31.07 -43.21
CA TYR A 96 23.43 31.83 -42.06
C TYR A 96 24.14 33.20 -41.93
N LEU A 97 25.49 33.22 -41.95
CA LEU A 97 26.28 34.44 -41.80
C LEU A 97 26.10 35.39 -42.99
N THR A 98 25.94 34.85 -44.20
CA THR A 98 25.65 35.62 -45.42
C THR A 98 24.24 36.22 -45.37
N ALA A 99 23.23 35.44 -44.98
CA ALA A 99 21.84 35.92 -44.87
C ALA A 99 21.65 37.04 -43.84
N HIS A 100 22.50 37.09 -42.80
CA HIS A 100 22.51 38.16 -41.80
C HIS A 100 23.54 39.27 -42.09
N GLY A 101 24.27 39.21 -43.21
CA GLY A 101 25.24 40.23 -43.63
C GLY A 101 26.50 40.33 -42.76
N LEU A 102 26.83 39.27 -42.02
CA LEU A 102 27.93 39.23 -41.05
C LEU A 102 29.28 38.82 -41.67
N VAL A 103 29.28 38.28 -42.89
CA VAL A 103 30.48 37.93 -43.67
C VAL A 103 30.41 38.58 -45.05
N PRO A 104 31.33 39.49 -45.39
CA PRO A 104 31.57 39.90 -46.78
C PRO A 104 32.15 38.74 -47.60
N THR A 105 31.76 38.62 -48.86
CA THR A 105 32.02 37.47 -49.77
C THR A 105 33.50 37.11 -49.99
N GLU A 106 34.44 37.94 -49.52
CA GLU A 106 35.88 37.84 -49.80
C GLU A 106 36.72 37.39 -48.59
N THR A 107 36.11 37.15 -47.42
CA THR A 107 36.84 36.95 -46.15
C THR A 107 36.60 35.57 -45.53
N TYR A 108 37.28 34.52 -46.05
CA TYR A 108 37.08 33.12 -45.62
C TYR A 108 38.25 32.50 -44.81
N GLU A 109 39.41 33.15 -44.67
CA GLU A 109 40.62 32.48 -44.14
C GLU A 109 41.29 33.18 -42.93
N LYS A 110 41.07 32.68 -41.69
CA LYS A 110 42.09 32.48 -40.62
C LYS A 110 41.52 31.90 -39.28
N LYS A 111 42.44 31.46 -38.40
CA LYS A 111 42.22 30.59 -37.22
C LYS A 111 41.94 31.31 -35.88
N ILE A 112 41.47 30.51 -34.91
CA ILE A 112 41.24 30.74 -33.47
C ILE A 112 42.50 30.38 -32.64
N GLU A 113 42.67 30.91 -31.40
CA GLU A 113 43.40 30.21 -30.31
C GLU A 113 43.08 30.71 -28.86
N ASN A 114 42.95 29.76 -27.90
CA ASN A 114 43.31 29.73 -26.46
C ASN A 114 42.73 30.71 -25.38
N CYS A 115 42.19 30.20 -24.24
CA CYS A 115 42.92 29.99 -22.94
C CYS A 115 42.07 29.70 -21.65
N CYS A 116 42.41 28.60 -20.94
CA CYS A 116 42.58 28.41 -19.47
C CYS A 116 41.42 28.35 -18.43
N GLU A 117 41.74 27.78 -17.25
CA GLU A 117 40.86 27.16 -16.22
C GLU A 117 40.81 27.88 -14.86
N CYS A 118 39.93 27.45 -13.93
CA CYS A 118 40.14 27.54 -12.45
C CYS A 118 39.26 26.57 -11.63
N LYS A 119 39.78 26.10 -10.47
CA LYS A 119 39.13 25.17 -9.51
C LYS A 119 38.48 25.86 -8.30
N SER A 120 37.43 25.25 -7.71
CA SER A 120 37.39 24.82 -6.29
C SER A 120 36.00 24.32 -5.86
N GLY A 121 35.93 23.30 -5.00
CA GLY A 121 34.65 22.78 -4.48
C GLY A 121 34.80 21.93 -3.21
N GLN A 122 33.85 22.10 -2.27
CA GLN A 122 33.67 21.21 -1.11
C GLN A 122 32.27 21.43 -0.49
N ALA A 123 31.31 20.57 -0.81
CA ALA A 123 29.96 20.59 -0.21
C ALA A 123 29.15 19.27 -0.33
N LEU A 124 29.55 18.31 -1.17
CA LEU A 124 28.65 17.28 -1.73
C LEU A 124 29.06 15.83 -1.42
N HIS A 125 29.48 15.53 -0.19
CA HIS A 125 29.74 14.16 0.31
C HIS A 125 30.82 13.33 -0.44
N VAL A 126 31.68 13.95 -1.26
CA VAL A 126 32.86 13.33 -1.90
C VAL A 126 33.92 12.94 -0.86
N ARG A 127 34.65 11.84 -1.07
CA ARG A 127 35.73 11.40 -0.18
C ARG A 127 37.06 12.15 -0.45
N PRO A 128 37.94 12.34 0.55
CA PRO A 128 39.18 13.09 0.37
C PRO A 128 40.17 12.49 -0.64
N GLU A 129 40.18 11.16 -0.77
CA GLU A 129 41.11 10.41 -1.63
C GLU A 129 40.83 10.51 -3.15
N ASP A 130 39.65 10.99 -3.57
CA ASP A 130 39.17 10.92 -4.96
C ASP A 130 39.21 12.27 -5.73
N MET A 131 39.95 13.29 -5.27
CA MET A 131 39.97 14.62 -5.93
C MET A 131 40.71 14.64 -7.28
N VAL A 132 40.05 15.17 -8.33
CA VAL A 132 40.60 15.33 -9.70
C VAL A 132 40.64 16.82 -10.11
N GLU A 133 41.21 17.14 -11.28
CA GLU A 133 41.22 18.48 -11.88
C GLU A 133 39.90 18.76 -12.62
N TRP A 134 39.21 19.87 -12.31
CA TRP A 134 37.97 20.27 -12.98
C TRP A 134 38.26 20.78 -14.40
N VAL A 135 37.58 20.22 -15.39
CA VAL A 135 37.69 20.61 -16.82
C VAL A 135 36.29 20.67 -17.42
N GLU A 136 36.01 21.72 -18.20
CA GLU A 136 34.65 22.07 -18.64
C GLU A 136 34.06 21.08 -19.68
N CYS A 137 34.86 20.67 -20.67
CA CYS A 137 34.56 19.59 -21.64
C CYS A 137 35.88 18.94 -22.15
N GLN A 138 35.88 17.68 -22.62
CA GLN A 138 37.05 17.02 -23.24
C GLN A 138 36.81 16.66 -24.73
N GLN A 139 37.74 17.00 -25.62
CA GLN A 139 37.60 16.80 -27.08
C GLN A 139 38.26 15.53 -27.64
N ASP A 140 39.37 15.04 -27.05
CA ASP A 140 40.32 14.12 -27.72
C ASP A 140 39.90 12.63 -27.86
N ARG A 141 38.59 12.27 -27.85
CA ARG A 141 38.17 10.85 -27.72
C ARG A 141 37.08 10.30 -28.67
N TYR A 142 36.53 11.06 -29.63
CA TYR A 142 35.48 10.55 -30.55
C TYR A 142 35.66 11.02 -32.00
N ASN A 143 35.25 10.17 -32.96
CA ASN A 143 35.56 10.32 -34.40
C ASN A 143 34.35 10.37 -35.35
N ASP A 144 33.13 10.01 -34.93
CA ASP A 144 31.93 10.05 -35.78
C ASP A 144 30.70 10.41 -34.91
N PHE A 145 29.84 11.29 -35.42
CA PHE A 145 28.73 11.90 -34.67
C PHE A 145 27.47 12.19 -35.52
N GLY A 146 27.55 12.02 -36.84
CA GLY A 146 26.61 12.65 -37.77
C GLY A 146 25.44 11.79 -38.21
N ASN A 147 25.73 10.66 -38.85
CA ASN A 147 24.82 10.06 -39.83
C ASN A 147 23.58 9.39 -39.22
N ASP A 148 23.67 8.85 -37.99
CA ASP A 148 22.60 8.05 -37.39
C ASP A 148 21.40 8.88 -36.92
N GLN A 149 21.57 10.16 -36.56
CA GLN A 149 20.48 10.94 -35.94
C GLN A 149 19.32 11.19 -36.91
N HIS A 150 19.63 11.53 -38.16
CA HIS A 150 18.65 11.78 -39.21
C HIS A 150 17.70 10.57 -39.40
N GLN A 151 18.27 9.37 -39.56
CA GLN A 151 17.49 8.16 -39.81
C GLN A 151 16.69 7.71 -38.57
N ASN A 152 17.24 7.87 -37.36
CA ASN A 152 16.53 7.53 -36.13
C ASN A 152 15.29 8.41 -35.89
N ILE A 153 15.36 9.73 -36.16
CA ILE A 153 14.19 10.62 -36.03
C ILE A 153 13.13 10.30 -37.09
N ASN A 154 13.54 10.04 -38.33
CA ASN A 154 12.64 9.65 -39.41
C ASN A 154 11.84 8.37 -39.06
N ASP A 155 12.53 7.33 -38.57
CA ASP A 155 11.89 6.12 -38.05
C ASP A 155 10.90 6.41 -36.90
N LEU A 156 11.27 7.26 -35.93
CA LEU A 156 10.38 7.59 -34.81
C LEU A 156 9.08 8.28 -35.25
N ILE A 157 9.14 9.12 -36.29
CA ILE A 157 7.97 9.84 -36.82
C ILE A 157 7.12 8.92 -37.70
N HIS A 158 7.71 8.26 -38.70
CA HIS A 158 6.95 7.58 -39.76
C HIS A 158 6.70 6.09 -39.49
N LYS A 159 7.58 5.39 -38.76
CA LYS A 159 7.52 3.94 -38.50
C LYS A 159 7.01 3.62 -37.09
N TYR A 160 7.34 4.43 -36.09
CA TYR A 160 6.89 4.25 -34.71
C TYR A 160 5.78 5.22 -34.24
N ASN A 161 5.46 6.26 -35.03
CA ASN A 161 4.39 7.23 -34.77
C ASN A 161 4.46 7.83 -33.34
N ILE A 162 5.63 8.38 -32.99
CA ILE A 162 5.88 8.97 -31.68
C ILE A 162 4.93 10.16 -31.44
N GLY A 163 4.27 10.17 -30.27
CA GLY A 163 3.06 10.97 -30.06
C GLY A 163 3.21 12.49 -30.17
N LYS A 164 4.44 13.04 -30.15
CA LYS A 164 4.77 14.44 -30.43
C LYS A 164 6.28 14.60 -30.67
N VAL A 165 6.67 15.57 -31.49
CA VAL A 165 8.06 16.02 -31.67
C VAL A 165 8.11 17.55 -31.55
N VAL A 166 9.06 18.08 -30.79
CA VAL A 166 9.39 19.52 -30.80
C VAL A 166 10.86 19.68 -31.14
N ILE A 167 11.18 20.45 -32.18
CA ILE A 167 12.55 20.88 -32.48
C ILE A 167 12.56 22.40 -32.27
N TYR A 168 13.56 22.93 -31.56
CA TYR A 168 13.63 24.36 -31.28
C TYR A 168 15.05 24.93 -31.37
N ASN A 169 15.17 26.15 -31.92
CA ASN A 169 16.46 26.78 -32.17
C ASN A 169 16.50 28.24 -31.72
N GLY A 170 17.71 28.72 -31.40
CA GLY A 170 18.00 30.14 -31.25
C GLY A 170 18.25 30.79 -32.61
N ASP A 171 17.67 31.98 -32.88
CA ASP A 171 17.90 32.71 -34.12
C ASP A 171 19.31 33.31 -34.28
N LEU A 172 20.11 33.30 -33.21
CA LEU A 172 21.52 33.73 -33.17
C LEU A 172 22.50 32.54 -33.03
N ASP A 173 22.04 31.28 -33.11
CA ASP A 173 22.94 30.12 -33.08
C ASP A 173 23.62 29.92 -34.46
N VAL A 174 24.95 30.06 -34.47
CA VAL A 174 25.82 29.83 -35.64
C VAL A 174 26.35 28.39 -35.71
N ALA A 175 26.28 27.63 -34.61
CA ALA A 175 26.76 26.25 -34.54
C ALA A 175 25.66 25.28 -34.99
N CYS A 176 24.50 25.28 -34.32
CA CYS A 176 23.34 24.46 -34.70
C CYS A 176 22.26 25.35 -35.36
N SER A 177 22.59 25.88 -36.54
CA SER A 177 21.83 26.99 -37.13
C SER A 177 20.39 26.60 -37.50
N VAL A 178 19.49 27.57 -37.33
CA VAL A 178 18.06 27.48 -37.73
C VAL A 178 17.88 26.93 -39.15
N VAL A 179 18.79 27.28 -40.06
CA VAL A 179 18.74 26.86 -41.48
C VAL A 179 18.95 25.35 -41.61
N SER A 180 19.78 24.74 -40.77
CA SER A 180 20.05 23.30 -40.79
C SER A 180 18.85 22.51 -40.27
N ASP A 181 18.33 22.83 -39.08
CA ASP A 181 17.19 22.11 -38.52
C ASP A 181 15.88 22.37 -39.30
N GLN A 182 15.72 23.54 -39.94
CA GLN A 182 14.62 23.81 -40.87
C GLN A 182 14.70 22.91 -42.13
N ARG A 183 15.90 22.73 -42.72
CA ARG A 183 16.10 21.81 -43.86
C ARG A 183 15.75 20.37 -43.48
N PHE A 184 16.21 19.92 -42.31
CA PHE A 184 15.84 18.62 -41.78
C PHE A 184 14.31 18.46 -41.65
N VAL A 185 13.61 19.39 -40.98
CA VAL A 185 12.16 19.26 -40.77
C VAL A 185 11.37 19.31 -42.09
N ASP A 186 11.78 20.14 -43.05
CA ASP A 186 11.12 20.21 -44.36
C ASP A 186 11.39 18.95 -45.21
N SER A 187 12.51 18.24 -45.00
CA SER A 187 12.81 16.96 -45.67
C SER A 187 11.86 15.80 -45.30
N LEU A 188 11.18 15.90 -44.15
CA LEU A 188 10.19 14.92 -43.68
C LEU A 188 8.89 14.91 -44.52
N GLY A 189 8.70 15.88 -45.41
CA GLY A 189 7.57 15.92 -46.36
C GLY A 189 6.18 16.15 -45.73
N LEU A 190 6.13 16.60 -44.47
CA LEU A 190 4.90 16.83 -43.70
C LEU A 190 4.23 18.16 -44.10
N LYS A 191 2.89 18.22 -44.14
CA LYS A 191 2.22 19.52 -44.37
C LYS A 191 2.35 20.44 -43.16
N ARG A 192 2.46 21.74 -43.42
CA ARG A 192 2.90 22.81 -42.49
C ARG A 192 1.83 23.90 -42.29
N ILE A 193 1.77 24.46 -41.09
CA ILE A 193 0.90 25.59 -40.68
C ILE A 193 1.71 26.57 -39.82
N ASP A 194 1.86 27.82 -40.30
CA ASP A 194 2.73 28.83 -39.68
C ASP A 194 1.99 29.74 -38.70
N ASN A 195 2.62 30.05 -37.56
CA ASN A 195 2.16 31.04 -36.59
C ASN A 195 3.33 31.84 -35.99
N VAL A 196 3.08 33.12 -35.65
CA VAL A 196 4.00 33.94 -34.84
C VAL A 196 3.56 33.86 -33.38
N TRP A 197 4.48 33.59 -32.45
CA TRP A 197 4.15 33.49 -31.02
C TRP A 197 4.75 34.64 -30.20
N LYS A 198 4.20 34.83 -29.00
CA LYS A 198 4.46 36.01 -28.15
C LYS A 198 4.79 35.61 -26.71
N ARG A 199 5.61 36.44 -26.07
CA ARG A 199 5.89 36.40 -24.61
C ARG A 199 4.64 36.83 -23.83
N ALA A 200 4.64 36.59 -22.53
CA ALA A 200 3.56 37.00 -21.63
C ALA A 200 3.34 38.53 -21.59
N ASP A 201 4.37 39.32 -21.94
CA ASP A 201 4.30 40.78 -22.06
C ASP A 201 3.76 41.28 -23.42
N GLY A 202 3.38 40.36 -24.33
CA GLY A 202 2.84 40.67 -25.65
C GLY A 202 3.89 40.95 -26.75
N LYS A 203 5.19 40.97 -26.44
CA LYS A 203 6.26 41.08 -27.46
C LYS A 203 6.37 39.80 -28.29
N ILE A 204 6.83 39.93 -29.54
CA ILE A 204 7.11 38.78 -30.41
C ILE A 204 8.27 37.98 -29.81
N ALA A 205 8.04 36.68 -29.59
CA ALA A 205 9.02 35.75 -29.02
C ALA A 205 9.77 34.94 -30.07
N GLY A 206 9.28 34.94 -31.32
CA GLY A 206 9.78 34.15 -32.43
C GLY A 206 8.64 33.60 -33.27
N TYR A 207 8.90 32.54 -34.03
CA TYR A 207 7.89 31.84 -34.84
C TYR A 207 7.77 30.37 -34.47
N VAL A 208 6.63 29.77 -34.80
CA VAL A 208 6.32 28.36 -34.60
C VAL A 208 5.61 27.81 -35.83
N GLN A 209 6.08 26.67 -36.31
CA GLN A 209 5.53 25.95 -37.45
C GLN A 209 4.98 24.62 -36.93
N HIS A 210 3.70 24.38 -37.11
CA HIS A 210 3.08 23.10 -36.77
C HIS A 210 2.98 22.24 -38.03
N TYR A 211 3.43 21.00 -37.92
CA TYR A 211 3.42 20.04 -39.02
C TYR A 211 2.46 18.88 -38.69
N GLU A 212 2.13 18.07 -39.69
CA GLU A 212 1.43 16.79 -39.50
C GLU A 212 2.23 15.84 -38.56
N ASN A 213 1.59 14.76 -38.08
CA ASN A 213 2.17 13.81 -37.11
C ASN A 213 2.70 14.44 -35.80
N ASN A 214 2.10 15.54 -35.34
CA ASN A 214 2.43 16.24 -34.10
C ASN A 214 3.89 16.75 -34.02
N VAL A 215 4.53 17.00 -35.17
CA VAL A 215 5.83 17.66 -35.25
C VAL A 215 5.64 19.18 -35.12
N THR A 216 6.56 19.86 -34.46
CA THR A 216 6.51 21.32 -34.27
C THR A 216 7.93 21.90 -34.24
N PHE A 217 8.22 22.81 -35.15
CA PHE A 217 9.48 23.57 -35.20
C PHE A 217 9.27 24.95 -34.54
N VAL A 218 10.19 25.38 -33.68
CA VAL A 218 10.09 26.66 -32.94
C VAL A 218 11.40 27.42 -33.03
N VAL A 219 11.35 28.68 -33.46
CA VAL A 219 12.50 29.58 -33.33
C VAL A 219 12.24 30.58 -32.22
N VAL A 220 13.25 30.77 -31.36
CA VAL A 220 13.25 31.72 -30.24
C VAL A 220 14.09 32.93 -30.63
N ARG A 221 13.49 34.12 -30.58
CA ARG A 221 14.07 35.37 -31.08
C ARG A 221 14.98 36.06 -30.07
N GLY A 222 16.18 36.43 -30.50
CA GLY A 222 17.25 37.00 -29.68
C GLY A 222 17.98 35.95 -28.83
N ALA A 223 18.05 34.70 -29.28
CA ALA A 223 18.64 33.58 -28.54
C ALA A 223 19.74 32.90 -29.34
N GLY A 224 20.86 32.55 -28.71
CA GLY A 224 21.98 31.83 -29.34
C GLY A 224 21.92 30.33 -29.07
N HIS A 225 23.10 29.73 -28.90
CA HIS A 225 23.25 28.30 -28.64
C HIS A 225 22.63 27.85 -27.30
N MET A 226 22.42 28.78 -26.36
CA MET A 226 21.97 28.49 -25.00
C MET A 226 20.56 29.08 -24.77
N VAL A 227 19.58 28.65 -25.57
CA VAL A 227 18.24 29.25 -25.65
C VAL A 227 17.56 29.54 -24.29
N PRO A 228 17.62 28.67 -23.26
CA PRO A 228 17.05 28.96 -21.93
C PRO A 228 17.83 29.99 -21.11
N TYR A 229 19.12 30.19 -21.39
CA TYR A 229 19.98 31.22 -20.79
C TYR A 229 19.80 32.57 -21.49
N ASP A 230 19.77 32.57 -22.82
CA ASP A 230 19.70 33.79 -23.64
C ASP A 230 18.31 34.44 -23.61
N GLN A 231 17.23 33.63 -23.63
CA GLN A 231 15.84 34.11 -23.60
C GLN A 231 14.96 33.30 -22.62
N PRO A 232 15.25 33.33 -21.30
CA PRO A 232 14.60 32.47 -20.29
C PRO A 232 13.07 32.58 -20.25
N GLU A 233 12.52 33.80 -20.30
CA GLU A 233 11.07 34.00 -20.35
C GLU A 233 10.43 33.43 -21.62
N ALA A 234 11.12 33.51 -22.76
CA ALA A 234 10.62 32.97 -24.02
C ALA A 234 10.67 31.44 -23.99
N ALA A 235 11.80 30.84 -23.57
CA ALA A 235 11.95 29.39 -23.42
C ALA A 235 10.90 28.79 -22.46
N LEU A 236 10.65 29.43 -21.31
CA LEU A 236 9.61 29.01 -20.37
C LEU A 236 8.19 29.17 -20.95
N THR A 237 7.95 30.22 -21.74
CA THR A 237 6.67 30.45 -22.44
C THR A 237 6.44 29.44 -23.56
N MET A 238 7.48 29.07 -24.32
CA MET A 238 7.46 27.99 -25.31
C MET A 238 7.11 26.67 -24.65
N PHE A 239 7.82 26.28 -23.58
CA PHE A 239 7.56 25.05 -22.84
C PHE A 239 6.10 24.95 -22.38
N LYS A 240 5.56 26.01 -21.77
CA LYS A 240 4.15 26.08 -21.34
C LYS A 240 3.17 25.97 -22.51
N ASN A 241 3.38 26.74 -23.58
CA ASN A 241 2.43 26.78 -24.71
C ASN A 241 2.43 25.50 -25.55
N CYS A 242 3.60 24.90 -25.80
CA CYS A 242 3.70 23.68 -26.62
C CYS A 242 3.07 22.46 -25.94
N TRP A 243 3.06 22.38 -24.60
CA TRP A 243 2.58 21.19 -23.88
C TRP A 243 1.14 21.30 -23.34
N ALA A 244 0.55 22.49 -23.26
CA ALA A 244 -0.78 22.69 -22.64
C ALA A 244 -1.90 23.08 -23.62
N LYS A 245 -2.31 22.17 -24.54
CA LYS A 245 -3.46 22.43 -25.45
C LYS A 245 -4.12 21.20 -26.10
N VAL A 246 -5.04 20.53 -25.39
CA VAL A 246 -6.16 19.75 -25.97
C VAL A 246 -7.37 19.86 -25.01
N ILE A 247 -8.57 19.40 -25.41
CA ILE A 247 -9.72 19.08 -24.53
C ILE A 247 -10.49 20.29 -23.93
N LYS A 248 -11.01 21.26 -24.70
CA LYS A 248 -12.01 22.22 -24.15
C LYS A 248 -13.45 21.67 -24.09
N ILE A 249 -13.94 21.06 -25.17
CA ILE A 249 -15.34 20.57 -25.24
C ILE A 249 -15.53 19.35 -24.32
N ILE A 250 -14.61 18.39 -24.36
CA ILE A 250 -14.62 17.21 -23.48
C ILE A 250 -14.41 17.63 -22.00
N GLN A 251 -13.69 18.71 -21.69
CA GLN A 251 -13.63 19.25 -20.33
C GLN A 251 -15.02 19.71 -19.85
N ILE A 252 -15.80 20.42 -20.67
CA ILE A 252 -17.14 20.88 -20.27
C ILE A 252 -18.07 19.67 -19.99
N VAL A 253 -18.05 18.65 -20.85
CA VAL A 253 -18.82 17.41 -20.64
C VAL A 253 -18.34 16.65 -19.40
N ALA A 254 -17.03 16.50 -19.22
CA ALA A 254 -16.45 15.85 -18.05
C ALA A 254 -16.76 16.61 -16.75
N ILE A 255 -16.64 17.93 -16.73
CA ILE A 255 -17.01 18.80 -15.60
C ILE A 255 -18.50 18.67 -15.29
N GLY A 256 -19.38 18.59 -16.30
CA GLY A 256 -20.80 18.33 -16.11
C GLY A 256 -21.06 16.97 -15.44
N LEU A 257 -20.48 15.90 -15.98
CA LEU A 257 -20.62 14.54 -15.44
C LEU A 257 -20.01 14.41 -14.03
N ILE A 258 -18.85 15.01 -13.79
CA ILE A 258 -18.19 15.08 -12.48
C ILE A 258 -19.05 15.89 -11.50
N THR A 259 -19.63 17.02 -11.91
CA THR A 259 -20.53 17.81 -11.05
C THR A 259 -21.77 17.02 -10.66
N VAL A 260 -22.43 16.34 -11.61
CA VAL A 260 -23.58 15.47 -11.33
C VAL A 260 -23.19 14.31 -10.40
N TYR A 261 -22.02 13.70 -10.62
CA TYR A 261 -21.48 12.65 -9.74
C TYR A 261 -21.20 13.17 -8.32
N LEU A 262 -20.52 14.31 -8.18
CA LEU A 262 -20.18 14.92 -6.89
C LEU A 262 -21.43 15.36 -6.12
N VAL A 263 -22.39 16.00 -6.78
CA VAL A 263 -23.68 16.37 -6.17
C VAL A 263 -24.42 15.13 -5.69
N LYS A 264 -24.53 14.09 -6.53
CA LYS A 264 -25.19 12.83 -6.14
C LYS A 264 -24.46 12.12 -4.98
N PHE A 265 -23.13 12.08 -5.02
CA PHE A 265 -22.30 11.48 -3.97
C PHE A 265 -22.47 12.24 -2.65
N TYR A 266 -22.23 13.56 -2.62
CA TYR A 266 -22.32 14.31 -1.38
C TYR A 266 -23.75 14.48 -0.85
N TRP A 267 -24.77 14.51 -1.72
CA TRP A 267 -26.16 14.40 -1.26
C TRP A 267 -26.42 13.06 -0.53
N GLN A 268 -25.84 11.96 -1.03
CA GLN A 268 -25.86 10.70 -0.30
C GLN A 268 -25.03 10.76 1.00
N VAL A 269 -23.87 11.41 1.02
CA VAL A 269 -23.06 11.62 2.25
C VAL A 269 -23.85 12.35 3.32
N PHE A 270 -24.49 13.48 2.99
CA PHE A 270 -25.29 14.26 3.94
C PHE A 270 -26.62 13.58 4.35
N SER A 271 -27.03 12.52 3.66
CA SER A 271 -28.18 11.69 4.05
C SER A 271 -27.88 10.65 5.14
N GLN A 272 -26.60 10.41 5.44
CA GLN A 272 -26.16 9.40 6.42
C GLN A 272 -25.72 10.05 7.75
N PRO A 273 -25.62 9.28 8.86
CA PRO A 273 -25.03 9.79 10.10
C PRO A 273 -23.66 10.42 9.89
N ARG A 274 -23.39 11.55 10.57
CA ARG A 274 -22.13 12.31 10.42
C ARG A 274 -20.91 11.42 10.64
N GLY A 275 -19.83 11.67 9.92
CA GLY A 275 -18.60 10.90 10.01
C GLY A 275 -17.44 11.61 9.32
N PRO A 276 -16.26 10.99 9.23
CA PRO A 276 -15.11 11.58 8.55
C PRO A 276 -15.43 11.96 7.11
N PHE A 277 -15.07 13.18 6.70
CA PHE A 277 -15.41 13.69 5.37
C PHE A 277 -14.83 12.77 4.27
N PRO A 278 -15.69 12.16 3.41
CA PRO A 278 -15.23 11.17 2.45
C PRO A 278 -14.79 11.82 1.15
N LEU A 279 -13.66 11.38 0.60
CA LEU A 279 -13.22 11.81 -0.72
C LEU A 279 -14.09 11.16 -1.82
N PRO A 280 -14.31 11.84 -2.96
CA PRO A 280 -14.98 11.23 -4.10
C PRO A 280 -14.22 9.99 -4.59
N VAL A 281 -14.96 8.98 -5.07
CA VAL A 281 -14.46 7.65 -5.52
C VAL A 281 -13.80 6.79 -4.43
N LEU A 282 -12.92 7.35 -3.60
CA LEU A 282 -12.13 6.63 -2.58
C LEU A 282 -12.83 6.52 -1.22
N GLY A 283 -13.78 7.40 -0.92
CA GLY A 283 -14.39 7.51 0.40
C GLY A 283 -13.33 7.88 1.46
N ASN A 284 -13.32 7.15 2.57
CA ASN A 284 -12.36 7.31 3.66
C ASN A 284 -11.15 6.36 3.56
N VAL A 285 -10.97 5.61 2.46
CA VAL A 285 -9.93 4.57 2.34
C VAL A 285 -8.51 5.10 2.63
N LEU A 286 -8.19 6.35 2.27
CA LEU A 286 -6.87 6.93 2.54
C LEU A 286 -6.57 7.12 4.04
N MET A 287 -7.60 7.21 4.90
CA MET A 287 -7.41 7.29 6.35
C MET A 287 -6.75 6.03 6.92
N PHE A 288 -6.86 4.89 6.22
CA PHE A 288 -6.27 3.62 6.63
C PHE A 288 -4.81 3.43 6.19
N ARG A 289 -4.26 4.30 5.32
CA ARG A 289 -2.92 4.11 4.73
C ARG A 289 -1.77 4.23 5.74
N ASN A 290 -1.89 5.12 6.72
CA ASN A 290 -0.80 5.50 7.64
C ASN A 290 -1.15 5.30 9.13
N ILE A 291 -2.10 4.42 9.47
CA ILE A 291 -2.51 4.22 10.87
C ILE A 291 -1.39 3.49 11.64
N LYS A 292 -0.66 4.20 12.50
CA LYS A 292 0.37 3.64 13.40
C LYS A 292 -0.18 2.94 14.66
N VAL A 293 -1.51 2.86 14.80
CA VAL A 293 -2.22 2.25 15.93
C VAL A 293 -3.11 1.09 15.47
N HIS A 294 -3.48 0.18 16.37
CA HIS A 294 -4.33 -0.95 16.00
C HIS A 294 -5.71 -0.47 15.46
N PRO A 295 -6.29 -1.07 14.40
CA PRO A 295 -7.52 -0.58 13.77
C PRO A 295 -8.72 -0.46 14.73
N ILE A 296 -8.76 -1.29 15.77
CA ILE A 296 -9.75 -1.22 16.86
C ILE A 296 -9.66 0.13 17.61
N VAL A 297 -8.45 0.55 17.98
CA VAL A 297 -8.20 1.81 18.71
C VAL A 297 -8.56 3.01 17.83
N PHE A 298 -8.22 2.94 16.54
CA PHE A 298 -8.60 3.96 15.56
C PHE A 298 -10.13 4.10 15.43
N MET A 299 -10.87 3.00 15.31
CA MET A 299 -12.34 3.03 15.28
C MET A 299 -12.96 3.57 16.58
N ASN A 300 -12.33 3.34 17.74
CA ASN A 300 -12.79 3.94 19.00
C ASN A 300 -12.50 5.45 19.06
N ALA A 301 -11.36 5.91 18.54
CA ALA A 301 -11.09 7.34 18.38
C ALA A 301 -12.10 8.02 17.42
N LEU A 302 -12.56 7.32 16.38
CA LEU A 302 -13.64 7.79 15.50
C LEU A 302 -14.99 7.88 16.24
N HIS A 303 -15.36 6.87 17.03
CA HIS A 303 -16.55 6.91 17.90
C HIS A 303 -16.52 8.13 18.83
N ASN A 304 -15.39 8.39 19.49
CA ASN A 304 -15.22 9.54 20.37
C ASN A 304 -15.25 10.90 19.63
N THR A 305 -14.87 10.92 18.35
CA THR A 305 -14.84 12.16 17.52
C THR A 305 -16.18 12.48 16.87
N TYR A 306 -16.91 11.47 16.39
CA TYR A 306 -18.13 11.66 15.59
C TYR A 306 -19.42 11.27 16.33
N GLY A 307 -19.29 10.77 17.57
CA GLY A 307 -20.41 10.29 18.38
C GLY A 307 -20.73 8.80 18.13
N PRO A 308 -21.71 8.24 18.86
CA PRO A 308 -21.93 6.80 18.90
C PRO A 308 -22.56 6.21 17.64
N VAL A 309 -22.93 7.04 16.65
CA VAL A 309 -23.43 6.60 15.34
C VAL A 309 -22.78 7.44 14.24
N PHE A 310 -21.89 6.85 13.46
CA PHE A 310 -21.14 7.57 12.42
C PHE A 310 -20.97 6.76 11.12
N THR A 311 -20.74 7.44 10.00
CA THR A 311 -20.57 6.78 8.70
C THR A 311 -19.13 6.84 8.19
N LEU A 312 -18.60 5.69 7.81
CA LEU A 312 -17.41 5.56 6.97
C LEU A 312 -17.80 5.20 5.53
N TRP A 313 -17.01 5.61 4.56
CA TRP A 313 -17.22 5.35 3.14
C TRP A 313 -16.10 4.48 2.60
N MET A 314 -16.44 3.25 2.19
CA MET A 314 -15.50 2.33 1.55
C MET A 314 -15.70 2.46 0.03
N GLY A 315 -14.96 3.40 -0.56
CA GLY A 315 -15.25 3.90 -1.91
C GLY A 315 -16.63 4.55 -1.96
N TRP A 316 -17.50 4.08 -2.86
CA TRP A 316 -18.89 4.51 -2.97
C TRP A 316 -19.84 3.86 -1.93
N THR A 317 -19.37 2.95 -1.08
CA THR A 317 -20.24 2.15 -0.19
C THR A 317 -20.27 2.73 1.22
N PRO A 318 -21.41 3.24 1.72
CA PRO A 318 -21.54 3.69 3.10
C PRO A 318 -21.54 2.51 4.08
N MET A 319 -20.83 2.69 5.18
CA MET A 319 -20.60 1.77 6.28
C MET A 319 -20.90 2.51 7.58
N VAL A 320 -22.14 2.37 8.07
CA VAL A 320 -22.59 3.01 9.31
C VAL A 320 -22.14 2.18 10.50
N ILE A 321 -21.41 2.81 11.41
CA ILE A 321 -20.95 2.22 12.67
C ILE A 321 -21.95 2.62 13.75
N ILE A 322 -22.41 1.65 14.54
CA ILE A 322 -23.32 1.85 15.68
C ILE A 322 -22.62 1.34 16.94
N GLY A 323 -22.24 2.26 17.84
CA GLY A 323 -21.74 1.99 19.19
C GLY A 323 -22.71 2.40 20.30
N ASP A 324 -23.94 2.78 19.98
CA ASP A 324 -25.01 3.00 20.97
C ASP A 324 -25.73 1.68 21.28
N TYR A 325 -25.78 1.26 22.55
CA TYR A 325 -26.41 0.00 22.96
C TYR A 325 -27.91 -0.07 22.62
N ASN A 326 -28.66 1.00 22.82
CA ASN A 326 -30.11 1.00 22.68
C ASN A 326 -30.54 1.00 21.20
N LEU A 327 -29.83 1.76 20.36
CA LEU A 327 -30.01 1.73 18.91
C LEU A 327 -29.56 0.38 18.33
N LEU A 328 -28.44 -0.19 18.80
CA LEU A 328 -27.99 -1.51 18.35
C LEU A 328 -29.02 -2.59 18.73
N LYS A 329 -29.45 -2.63 20.00
CA LYS A 329 -30.51 -3.52 20.49
C LYS A 329 -31.82 -3.37 19.70
N THR A 330 -32.22 -2.14 19.40
CA THR A 330 -33.41 -1.86 18.58
C THR A 330 -33.25 -2.37 17.15
N ALA A 331 -32.14 -2.02 16.48
CA ALA A 331 -31.85 -2.44 15.10
C ALA A 331 -31.78 -3.97 14.95
N PHE A 332 -31.19 -4.67 15.91
CA PHE A 332 -30.98 -6.13 15.86
C PHE A 332 -32.12 -6.99 16.42
N ASN A 333 -33.17 -6.37 16.95
CA ASN A 333 -34.42 -7.05 17.31
C ASN A 333 -35.51 -6.98 16.21
N PHE A 334 -35.31 -6.20 15.15
CA PHE A 334 -36.22 -6.21 14.00
C PHE A 334 -36.09 -7.52 13.20
N LYS A 335 -37.19 -8.27 13.06
CA LYS A 335 -37.32 -9.41 12.14
C LYS A 335 -37.42 -8.94 10.68
N ASN A 336 -36.39 -8.25 10.18
CA ASN A 336 -36.33 -7.81 8.78
C ASN A 336 -35.05 -8.35 8.09
N ASN A 337 -35.26 -9.15 7.05
CA ASN A 337 -34.21 -9.71 6.21
C ASN A 337 -33.32 -8.62 5.57
N ASP A 338 -33.87 -7.43 5.32
CA ASP A 338 -33.14 -6.27 4.78
C ASP A 338 -32.02 -5.76 5.68
N ILE A 339 -31.99 -6.14 6.97
CA ILE A 339 -31.01 -5.65 7.97
C ILE A 339 -29.98 -6.73 8.34
N MET A 340 -30.36 -8.01 8.30
CA MET A 340 -29.57 -9.12 8.82
C MET A 340 -28.76 -9.88 7.75
N GLY A 341 -28.65 -9.34 6.54
CA GLY A 341 -27.79 -9.86 5.47
C GLY A 341 -26.29 -9.69 5.75
N ARG A 342 -25.45 -10.52 5.13
CA ARG A 342 -23.98 -10.41 5.19
C ARG A 342 -23.45 -9.85 3.86
N PRO A 343 -22.41 -9.00 3.84
CA PRO A 343 -21.88 -8.41 2.60
C PRO A 343 -21.15 -9.45 1.73
N LYS A 344 -21.45 -9.53 0.43
CA LYS A 344 -20.75 -10.42 -0.52
C LYS A 344 -19.41 -9.81 -0.96
N THR A 345 -18.38 -9.92 -0.14
CA THR A 345 -17.00 -9.49 -0.47
C THR A 345 -16.28 -10.52 -1.36
N ARG A 346 -15.16 -10.12 -2.01
CA ARG A 346 -14.27 -11.07 -2.71
C ARG A 346 -13.66 -12.10 -1.75
N VAL A 347 -13.25 -11.67 -0.56
CA VAL A 347 -12.70 -12.56 0.49
C VAL A 347 -13.73 -13.61 0.89
N ASN A 348 -14.99 -13.21 1.14
CA ASN A 348 -16.05 -14.14 1.49
C ASN A 348 -16.20 -15.21 0.40
N LYS A 349 -16.28 -14.81 -0.88
CA LYS A 349 -16.32 -15.73 -2.04
C LYS A 349 -15.14 -16.70 -2.18
N ILE A 350 -13.98 -16.40 -1.60
CA ILE A 350 -12.80 -17.27 -1.63
C ILE A 350 -12.80 -18.23 -0.43
N LEU A 351 -13.27 -17.77 0.72
CA LEU A 351 -13.35 -18.59 1.93
C LEU A 351 -14.49 -19.62 1.86
N VAL A 352 -15.70 -19.20 1.47
CA VAL A 352 -16.90 -20.05 1.39
C VAL A 352 -17.88 -19.46 0.36
N ASP A 353 -18.51 -20.25 -0.51
CA ASP A 353 -19.49 -19.73 -1.46
C ASP A 353 -20.69 -19.08 -0.72
N PRO A 354 -20.91 -17.74 -0.87
CA PRO A 354 -21.77 -16.97 0.05
C PRO A 354 -23.26 -17.21 -0.17
N GLY A 355 -23.73 -18.29 0.46
CA GLY A 355 -25.12 -18.72 0.60
C GLY A 355 -25.30 -19.93 1.53
N TYR A 356 -24.28 -20.78 1.66
CA TYR A 356 -24.45 -22.17 2.10
C TYR A 356 -24.00 -22.51 3.54
N ASN A 357 -23.21 -21.64 4.21
CA ASN A 357 -22.74 -21.88 5.59
C ASN A 357 -23.52 -21.12 6.68
N LEU A 358 -23.10 -21.26 7.93
CA LEU A 358 -23.77 -20.72 9.11
C LEU A 358 -23.37 -19.26 9.39
N ILE A 359 -22.12 -18.87 9.13
CA ILE A 359 -21.54 -17.56 9.46
C ILE A 359 -21.81 -16.49 8.39
N LEU A 360 -21.72 -16.86 7.09
CA LEU A 360 -21.76 -15.92 5.95
C LEU A 360 -23.06 -15.97 5.14
N SER A 361 -23.96 -16.93 5.39
CA SER A 361 -25.30 -16.93 4.79
C SER A 361 -26.10 -15.67 5.14
N ASN A 362 -26.99 -15.28 4.23
CA ASN A 362 -27.98 -14.23 4.51
C ASN A 362 -29.05 -14.75 5.49
N TYR A 363 -29.63 -13.83 6.26
CA TYR A 363 -30.71 -14.18 7.18
C TYR A 363 -31.97 -14.54 6.38
N GLY A 364 -32.55 -15.68 6.72
CA GLY A 364 -33.62 -16.32 5.97
C GLY A 364 -33.66 -17.81 6.27
N HIS A 365 -34.47 -18.54 5.50
CA HIS A 365 -34.80 -19.96 5.71
C HIS A 365 -33.56 -20.85 5.90
N THR A 366 -32.58 -20.83 4.98
CA THR A 366 -31.35 -21.64 5.07
C THR A 366 -30.56 -21.42 6.37
N PHE A 367 -30.34 -20.15 6.73
CA PHE A 367 -29.64 -19.81 7.99
C PHE A 367 -30.42 -20.29 9.22
N LEU A 368 -31.74 -20.15 9.22
CA LEU A 368 -32.59 -20.54 10.34
C LEU A 368 -32.62 -22.07 10.52
N SER A 369 -32.67 -22.84 9.43
CA SER A 369 -32.56 -24.31 9.48
C SER A 369 -31.22 -24.76 10.04
N LEU A 370 -30.10 -24.27 9.49
CA LEU A 370 -28.76 -24.65 9.96
C LEU A 370 -28.51 -24.20 11.41
N LYS A 371 -28.96 -22.99 11.80
CA LYS A 371 -28.89 -22.52 13.20
C LYS A 371 -29.73 -23.38 14.14
N GLY A 372 -30.89 -23.87 13.71
CA GLY A 372 -31.72 -24.78 14.50
C GLY A 372 -30.99 -26.07 14.85
N VAL A 373 -30.42 -26.75 13.86
CA VAL A 373 -29.70 -28.02 14.07
C VAL A 373 -28.42 -27.81 14.89
N ALA A 374 -27.62 -26.80 14.54
CA ALA A 374 -26.38 -26.47 15.27
C ALA A 374 -26.65 -26.16 16.76
N LEU A 375 -27.74 -25.47 17.09
CA LEU A 375 -28.15 -25.23 18.49
C LEU A 375 -28.62 -26.51 19.19
N SER A 376 -29.26 -27.45 18.47
CA SER A 376 -29.66 -28.74 19.02
C SER A 376 -28.44 -29.59 19.41
N ALA A 377 -27.48 -29.70 18.49
CA ALA A 377 -26.20 -30.37 18.72
C ALA A 377 -25.45 -29.75 19.92
N VAL A 378 -25.17 -28.44 19.88
CA VAL A 378 -24.48 -27.74 20.97
C VAL A 378 -25.19 -27.93 22.32
N LYS A 379 -26.52 -27.94 22.36
CA LYS A 379 -27.28 -28.20 23.60
C LYS A 379 -27.03 -29.61 24.13
N LYS A 380 -27.08 -30.66 23.29
CA LYS A 380 -26.95 -32.08 23.70
C LYS A 380 -25.64 -32.35 24.46
N PHE A 381 -24.54 -31.72 24.05
CA PHE A 381 -23.23 -31.85 24.72
C PHE A 381 -23.04 -30.87 25.90
N THR A 382 -23.55 -29.63 25.82
CA THR A 382 -23.38 -28.65 26.91
C THR A 382 -24.26 -28.89 28.14
N THR A 383 -25.21 -29.85 28.08
CA THR A 383 -26.04 -30.28 29.23
C THR A 383 -25.69 -31.67 29.76
N SER A 384 -24.57 -32.27 29.32
CA SER A 384 -24.08 -33.56 29.84
C SER A 384 -22.72 -33.39 30.52
N GLU A 385 -22.36 -34.30 31.42
CA GLU A 385 -21.03 -34.28 32.05
C GLU A 385 -19.90 -34.64 31.06
N MET A 386 -20.23 -35.23 29.89
CA MET A 386 -19.27 -35.56 28.83
C MET A 386 -18.36 -34.39 28.46
N LEU A 387 -18.89 -33.15 28.49
CA LEU A 387 -18.10 -31.96 28.23
C LEU A 387 -17.09 -31.67 29.36
N SER A 388 -17.50 -31.83 30.63
CA SER A 388 -16.58 -31.61 31.75
C SER A 388 -15.49 -32.68 31.76
N ASP A 389 -15.87 -33.96 31.65
CA ASP A 389 -14.92 -35.07 31.63
C ASP A 389 -13.86 -34.87 30.53
N LEU A 390 -14.30 -34.62 29.29
CA LEU A 390 -13.44 -34.33 28.14
C LEU A 390 -12.51 -33.13 28.37
N VAL A 391 -13.03 -32.01 28.90
CA VAL A 391 -12.21 -30.81 29.13
C VAL A 391 -11.17 -31.05 30.23
N ASN A 392 -11.52 -31.72 31.32
CA ASN A 392 -10.59 -32.02 32.39
C ASN A 392 -9.45 -32.94 31.91
N ASP A 393 -9.80 -34.01 31.17
CA ASP A 393 -8.86 -34.94 30.55
C ASP A 393 -7.85 -34.24 29.62
N VAL A 394 -8.34 -33.38 28.73
CA VAL A 394 -7.51 -32.68 27.74
C VAL A 394 -6.64 -31.59 28.39
N VAL A 395 -7.14 -30.91 29.43
CA VAL A 395 -6.33 -29.95 30.20
C VAL A 395 -5.25 -30.66 31.01
N ASP A 396 -5.51 -31.85 31.55
CA ASP A 396 -4.48 -32.64 32.23
C ASP A 396 -3.38 -33.13 31.27
N ASP A 397 -3.75 -33.69 30.12
CA ASP A 397 -2.78 -34.02 29.05
C ASP A 397 -1.93 -32.79 28.67
N THR A 398 -2.57 -31.63 28.55
CA THR A 398 -1.92 -30.36 28.20
C THR A 398 -0.92 -29.94 29.29
N VAL A 399 -1.34 -29.89 30.56
CA VAL A 399 -0.51 -29.44 31.68
C VAL A 399 0.60 -30.45 31.99
N GLN A 400 0.36 -31.75 31.82
CA GLN A 400 1.43 -32.76 31.84
C GLN A 400 2.43 -32.53 30.71
N THR A 401 1.98 -32.21 29.50
CA THR A 401 2.86 -31.95 28.36
C THR A 401 3.69 -30.69 28.58
N MET A 402 3.12 -29.61 29.13
CA MET A 402 3.87 -28.43 29.58
C MET A 402 4.95 -28.80 30.60
N LYS A 403 4.59 -29.52 31.68
CA LYS A 403 5.53 -29.95 32.74
C LYS A 403 6.63 -30.89 32.24
N LYS A 404 6.38 -31.67 31.17
CA LYS A 404 7.39 -32.51 30.49
C LYS A 404 8.28 -31.72 29.53
N THR A 405 7.79 -30.63 28.94
CA THR A 405 8.51 -29.85 27.92
C THR A 405 9.32 -28.69 28.50
N HIS A 406 8.86 -28.11 29.62
CA HIS A 406 9.44 -26.91 30.23
C HIS A 406 9.84 -27.20 31.69
N PRO A 407 11.13 -27.01 32.06
CA PRO A 407 11.56 -27.12 33.46
C PRO A 407 10.82 -26.10 34.34
N ILE A 408 10.48 -26.49 35.57
CA ILE A 408 9.77 -25.65 36.54
C ILE A 408 10.50 -24.31 36.72
N GLY A 409 9.76 -23.20 36.60
CA GLY A 409 10.29 -21.84 36.66
C GLY A 409 10.77 -21.26 35.31
N THR A 410 10.77 -22.03 34.22
CA THR A 410 11.14 -21.53 32.88
C THR A 410 9.97 -20.82 32.21
N PRO A 411 10.11 -19.55 31.76
CA PRO A 411 9.06 -18.88 30.96
C PRO A 411 8.90 -19.51 29.57
N PHE A 412 7.67 -19.61 29.07
CA PHE A 412 7.33 -20.09 27.72
C PHE A 412 6.08 -19.39 27.14
N ASP A 413 5.88 -19.42 25.83
CA ASP A 413 4.60 -18.98 25.21
C ASP A 413 3.58 -20.13 25.27
N PRO A 414 2.45 -19.96 25.97
CA PRO A 414 1.43 -20.99 26.06
C PRO A 414 0.59 -21.16 24.78
N LYS A 415 0.70 -20.30 23.73
CA LYS A 415 -0.19 -20.30 22.53
C LYS A 415 -0.52 -21.72 22.06
N ARG A 416 0.48 -22.46 21.57
CA ARG A 416 0.28 -23.75 20.89
C ARG A 416 -0.34 -24.82 21.78
N TYR A 417 -0.07 -24.78 23.08
CA TYR A 417 -0.70 -25.71 24.02
C TYR A 417 -2.20 -25.49 24.04
N PHE A 418 -2.67 -24.28 24.32
CA PHE A 418 -4.11 -23.99 24.37
C PHE A 418 -4.78 -24.05 22.98
N THR A 419 -4.07 -23.74 21.90
CA THR A 419 -4.54 -24.05 20.53
C THR A 419 -4.84 -25.54 20.40
N SER A 420 -3.87 -26.40 20.75
CA SER A 420 -4.02 -27.86 20.69
C SER A 420 -5.12 -28.40 21.62
N SER A 421 -5.25 -27.87 22.83
CA SER A 421 -6.29 -28.29 23.79
C SER A 421 -7.69 -28.01 23.26
N VAL A 422 -7.95 -26.76 22.84
CA VAL A 422 -9.27 -26.33 22.37
C VAL A 422 -9.64 -27.04 21.06
N MET A 423 -8.70 -27.20 20.12
CA MET A 423 -8.92 -28.02 18.93
C MET A 423 -9.23 -29.48 19.26
N THR A 424 -8.60 -30.06 20.29
CA THR A 424 -8.82 -31.47 20.69
C THR A 424 -10.19 -31.66 21.33
N ILE A 425 -10.62 -30.74 22.20
CA ILE A 425 -11.98 -30.74 22.77
C ILE A 425 -13.01 -30.68 21.66
N LEU A 426 -12.90 -29.68 20.78
CA LEU A 426 -13.84 -29.49 19.67
C LEU A 426 -13.81 -30.65 18.67
N ALA A 427 -12.65 -31.21 18.33
CA ALA A 427 -12.56 -32.36 17.43
C ALA A 427 -13.20 -33.63 18.01
N SER A 428 -13.15 -33.79 19.33
CA SER A 428 -13.81 -34.90 20.02
C SER A 428 -15.33 -34.72 20.02
N MET A 429 -15.83 -33.49 20.20
CA MET A 429 -17.26 -33.16 20.13
C MET A 429 -17.83 -33.13 18.71
N VAL A 430 -17.01 -32.85 17.71
CA VAL A 430 -17.45 -32.59 16.33
C VAL A 430 -17.23 -33.79 15.40
N TYR A 431 -16.18 -34.59 15.62
CA TYR A 431 -15.75 -35.68 14.74
C TYR A 431 -15.41 -36.99 15.49
N GLY A 432 -15.79 -37.11 16.77
CA GLY A 432 -15.43 -38.23 17.63
C GLY A 432 -13.92 -38.43 17.87
N LYS A 433 -13.04 -37.51 17.43
CA LYS A 433 -11.59 -37.71 17.39
C LYS A 433 -10.81 -36.80 18.34
N ARG A 434 -10.21 -37.41 19.37
CA ARG A 434 -9.17 -36.80 20.21
C ARG A 434 -7.84 -36.76 19.45
N TYR A 435 -7.13 -35.64 19.52
CA TYR A 435 -5.76 -35.48 19.01
C TYR A 435 -4.76 -35.38 20.17
N GLN A 436 -3.49 -35.70 19.90
CA GLN A 436 -2.38 -35.47 20.83
C GLN A 436 -1.59 -34.21 20.43
N PHE A 437 -0.91 -33.59 21.40
CA PHE A 437 -0.05 -32.45 21.13
C PHE A 437 1.07 -32.83 20.15
N GLY A 438 1.19 -32.09 19.05
CA GLY A 438 2.16 -32.39 17.98
C GLY A 438 1.68 -33.40 16.93
N ASP A 439 0.39 -33.78 16.92
CA ASP A 439 -0.21 -34.54 15.81
C ASP A 439 -0.05 -33.78 14.47
N LYS A 440 0.25 -34.51 13.39
CA LYS A 440 0.55 -33.93 12.06
C LYS A 440 -0.67 -33.32 11.39
N GLU A 441 -1.85 -33.89 11.59
CA GLU A 441 -3.13 -33.37 11.09
C GLU A 441 -3.50 -32.10 11.87
N LEU A 442 -3.34 -32.13 13.20
CA LEU A 442 -3.58 -30.97 14.06
C LEU A 442 -2.65 -29.79 13.72
N MET A 443 -1.36 -30.04 13.54
CA MET A 443 -0.39 -29.02 13.11
C MET A 443 -0.63 -28.51 11.68
N PHE A 444 -1.30 -29.27 10.82
CA PHE A 444 -1.77 -28.77 9.52
C PHE A 444 -2.93 -27.79 9.70
N TYR A 445 -3.88 -28.08 10.61
CA TYR A 445 -4.96 -27.13 10.95
C TYR A 445 -4.45 -25.87 11.67
N GLU A 446 -3.48 -25.97 12.60
CA GLU A 446 -2.82 -24.81 13.22
C GLU A 446 -2.23 -23.87 12.13
N LYS A 447 -1.42 -24.44 11.23
CA LYS A 447 -0.82 -23.68 10.13
C LYS A 447 -1.86 -23.17 9.13
N GLY A 448 -2.93 -23.92 8.90
CA GLY A 448 -4.06 -23.50 8.08
C GLY A 448 -4.78 -22.28 8.64
N LEU A 449 -5.03 -22.23 9.96
CA LEU A 449 -5.67 -21.08 10.60
C LEU A 449 -4.75 -19.85 10.67
N ASP A 450 -3.48 -20.02 11.07
CA ASP A 450 -2.48 -18.94 10.99
C ASP A 450 -2.33 -18.44 9.52
N PHE A 451 -2.48 -19.30 8.51
CA PHE A 451 -2.48 -18.90 7.08
C PHE A 451 -3.78 -18.21 6.64
N LEU A 452 -4.95 -18.67 7.09
CA LEU A 452 -6.26 -18.04 6.81
C LEU A 452 -6.29 -16.60 7.35
N GLN A 453 -5.82 -16.40 8.58
CA GLN A 453 -5.73 -15.09 9.24
C GLN A 453 -4.83 -14.10 8.47
N ASN A 454 -3.81 -14.60 7.75
CA ASN A 454 -2.84 -13.76 7.03
C ASN A 454 -3.06 -13.65 5.50
N ASN A 455 -3.67 -14.64 4.85
CA ASN A 455 -3.67 -14.76 3.38
C ASN A 455 -5.02 -15.09 2.72
N ALA A 456 -6.09 -15.37 3.50
CA ALA A 456 -7.45 -15.55 3.00
C ALA A 456 -7.59 -16.44 1.74
N LYS A 457 -6.94 -17.61 1.75
CA LYS A 457 -6.96 -18.63 0.68
C LYS A 457 -7.37 -19.99 1.24
N ASN A 458 -7.94 -20.82 0.37
CA ASN A 458 -8.61 -22.07 0.69
C ASN A 458 -7.78 -22.99 1.61
N VAL A 459 -8.30 -23.23 2.82
CA VAL A 459 -7.90 -24.36 3.67
C VAL A 459 -9.09 -25.29 3.75
N VAL A 460 -8.97 -26.44 3.09
CA VAL A 460 -9.96 -27.51 3.18
C VAL A 460 -9.66 -28.27 4.47
N LEU A 461 -10.48 -28.05 5.51
CA LEU A 461 -10.60 -29.02 6.60
C LEU A 461 -11.12 -30.33 6.00
N THR A 462 -10.64 -31.49 6.47
CA THR A 462 -11.12 -32.77 5.92
C THR A 462 -12.60 -32.93 6.19
N ASP A 463 -13.41 -33.04 5.13
CA ASP A 463 -14.82 -33.38 5.30
C ASP A 463 -14.92 -34.83 5.76
N ARG A 464 -15.53 -35.00 6.93
CA ARG A 464 -15.69 -36.27 7.64
C ARG A 464 -17.14 -36.72 7.71
N ILE A 465 -18.10 -35.93 7.25
CA ILE A 465 -19.48 -36.38 7.07
C ILE A 465 -19.54 -37.66 6.20
N PRO A 466 -18.75 -37.81 5.11
CA PRO A 466 -18.74 -39.05 4.32
C PRO A 466 -18.30 -40.31 5.07
N ASP A 467 -17.62 -40.19 6.22
CA ASP A 467 -17.27 -41.34 7.07
C ASP A 467 -18.33 -41.59 8.14
N HIS A 468 -18.88 -40.54 8.76
CA HIS A 468 -19.97 -40.68 9.73
C HIS A 468 -21.24 -41.22 9.05
N LEU A 469 -21.53 -40.85 7.80
CA LEU A 469 -22.60 -41.44 6.98
C LEU A 469 -22.45 -42.95 6.71
N LYS A 470 -21.29 -43.57 7.00
CA LYS A 470 -21.07 -45.03 6.90
C LYS A 470 -21.27 -45.75 8.24
N THR A 471 -21.22 -45.03 9.36
CA THR A 471 -21.20 -45.57 10.72
C THR A 471 -22.36 -45.10 11.60
N HIS A 472 -23.08 -44.05 11.17
CA HIS A 472 -24.25 -43.51 11.86
C HIS A 472 -25.33 -44.59 12.04
N SER A 473 -26.08 -44.49 13.14
CA SER A 473 -27.24 -45.33 13.42
C SER A 473 -28.36 -44.43 13.94
N SER A 474 -29.47 -44.35 13.21
CA SER A 474 -30.58 -43.44 13.51
C SER A 474 -31.05 -43.60 14.96
N GLY A 475 -31.17 -42.49 15.70
CA GLY A 475 -31.43 -42.46 17.15
C GLY A 475 -30.18 -42.50 18.04
N VAL A 476 -28.97 -42.62 17.47
CA VAL A 476 -27.69 -42.58 18.19
C VAL A 476 -26.88 -41.36 17.72
N VAL A 477 -26.41 -40.55 18.66
CA VAL A 477 -25.60 -39.35 18.38
C VAL A 477 -24.43 -39.27 19.34
N ASN A 478 -23.24 -39.44 18.78
CA ASN A 478 -21.96 -39.45 19.51
C ASN A 478 -21.22 -38.11 19.40
N ASP A 479 -21.46 -37.35 18.32
CA ASP A 479 -20.84 -36.06 18.01
C ASP A 479 -21.78 -35.11 17.22
N PHE A 480 -21.26 -33.97 16.75
CA PHE A 480 -22.03 -33.02 15.94
C PHE A 480 -22.31 -33.53 14.51
N CYS A 481 -21.48 -34.41 13.91
CA CYS A 481 -21.78 -35.02 12.61
C CYS A 481 -23.07 -35.85 12.71
N ASP A 482 -23.14 -36.75 13.70
CA ASP A 482 -24.34 -37.56 13.93
C ASP A 482 -25.58 -36.69 14.17
N ALA A 483 -25.46 -35.62 14.97
CA ALA A 483 -26.57 -34.70 15.26
C ALA A 483 -27.09 -33.97 14.01
N LEU A 484 -26.23 -33.73 13.01
CA LEU A 484 -26.58 -33.12 11.74
C LEU A 484 -27.15 -34.15 10.74
N ILE A 485 -26.76 -35.42 10.83
CA ILE A 485 -27.34 -36.52 10.07
C ILE A 485 -28.77 -36.83 10.59
N GLU A 486 -28.94 -37.02 11.91
CA GLU A 486 -30.24 -37.28 12.57
C GLU A 486 -31.28 -36.20 12.19
N ALA A 487 -30.93 -34.92 12.31
CA ALA A 487 -31.82 -33.82 11.94
C ALA A 487 -32.08 -33.67 10.42
N LYS A 488 -31.22 -34.23 9.57
CA LYS A 488 -31.48 -34.35 8.12
C LYS A 488 -32.48 -35.47 7.85
N GLU A 489 -32.34 -36.61 8.53
CA GLU A 489 -33.31 -37.72 8.46
C GLU A 489 -34.71 -37.28 8.95
N GLU A 490 -34.81 -36.59 10.10
CA GLU A 490 -36.07 -36.00 10.59
C GLU A 490 -36.71 -35.07 9.55
N ALA A 491 -35.91 -34.20 8.92
CA ALA A 491 -36.41 -33.25 7.92
C ALA A 491 -36.90 -33.91 6.62
N ILE A 492 -36.30 -35.05 6.25
CA ILE A 492 -36.79 -35.91 5.16
C ILE A 492 -38.11 -36.59 5.56
N GLN A 493 -38.17 -37.19 6.74
CA GLN A 493 -39.35 -37.93 7.22
C GLN A 493 -40.58 -37.04 7.40
N GLU A 494 -40.43 -35.84 7.94
CA GLU A 494 -41.53 -34.88 8.14
C GLU A 494 -41.90 -34.09 6.86
N ALA A 495 -41.27 -34.36 5.71
CA ALA A 495 -41.47 -33.65 4.44
C ALA A 495 -41.39 -32.12 4.56
N LYS A 496 -40.53 -31.61 5.45
CA LYS A 496 -40.37 -30.18 5.74
C LYS A 496 -39.82 -29.44 4.52
N ASP A 497 -40.35 -28.25 4.23
CA ASP A 497 -39.81 -27.29 3.22
C ASP A 497 -38.30 -27.01 3.39
N ASN A 498 -37.78 -27.27 4.60
CA ASN A 498 -36.39 -27.16 5.01
C ASN A 498 -35.40 -28.05 4.23
N LEU A 499 -35.86 -29.05 3.48
CA LEU A 499 -35.01 -29.97 2.70
C LEU A 499 -33.96 -29.26 1.83
N ASN A 500 -34.34 -28.18 1.13
CA ASN A 500 -33.43 -27.41 0.28
C ASN A 500 -32.32 -26.66 1.06
N ALA A 501 -32.42 -26.57 2.39
CA ALA A 501 -31.43 -25.97 3.27
C ALA A 501 -30.47 -26.99 3.92
N LEU A 502 -30.80 -28.29 3.90
CA LEU A 502 -30.08 -29.34 4.64
C LEU A 502 -29.36 -30.30 3.67
N THR A 503 -28.73 -29.74 2.64
CA THR A 503 -27.84 -30.47 1.73
C THR A 503 -26.53 -30.82 2.44
N ASP A 504 -25.88 -31.91 2.03
CA ASP A 504 -24.62 -32.35 2.64
C ASP A 504 -23.55 -31.25 2.63
N ALA A 505 -23.42 -30.51 1.52
CA ALA A 505 -22.51 -29.36 1.42
C ALA A 505 -22.80 -28.26 2.47
N ASN A 506 -24.08 -27.98 2.78
CA ASN A 506 -24.43 -27.01 3.81
C ASN A 506 -24.10 -27.52 5.22
N LEU A 507 -24.29 -28.82 5.45
CA LEU A 507 -23.98 -29.47 6.72
C LEU A 507 -22.47 -29.53 6.95
N SER A 508 -21.67 -29.95 5.97
CA SER A 508 -20.20 -29.93 6.04
C SER A 508 -19.67 -28.53 6.32
N LEU A 509 -20.21 -27.50 5.63
CA LEU A 509 -19.84 -26.11 5.87
C LEU A 509 -20.29 -25.59 7.25
N ALA A 510 -21.42 -26.04 7.79
CA ALA A 510 -21.85 -25.71 9.14
C ALA A 510 -20.94 -26.36 10.21
N ILE A 511 -20.45 -27.59 9.96
CA ILE A 511 -19.44 -28.25 10.80
C ILE A 511 -18.11 -27.49 10.79
N MET A 512 -17.62 -27.12 9.59
CA MET A 512 -16.39 -26.33 9.45
C MET A 512 -16.50 -24.98 10.16
N ASP A 513 -17.64 -24.28 10.02
CA ASP A 513 -17.93 -23.03 10.74
C ASP A 513 -17.90 -23.24 12.27
N LEU A 514 -18.53 -24.30 12.80
CA LEU A 514 -18.56 -24.59 14.24
C LEU A 514 -17.16 -24.92 14.80
N PHE A 515 -16.40 -25.79 14.12
CA PHE A 515 -15.05 -26.17 14.54
C PHE A 515 -14.09 -24.97 14.51
N ALA A 516 -14.05 -24.23 13.40
CA ALA A 516 -13.11 -23.12 13.25
C ALA A 516 -13.46 -21.93 14.17
N ALA A 517 -14.73 -21.53 14.25
CA ALA A 517 -15.14 -20.41 15.10
C ALA A 517 -15.09 -20.75 16.59
N GLY A 518 -15.47 -21.98 16.97
CA GLY A 518 -15.33 -22.48 18.34
C GLY A 518 -13.87 -22.45 18.80
N ASN A 519 -12.94 -22.85 17.92
CA ASN A 519 -11.51 -22.86 18.25
C ASN A 519 -10.99 -21.44 18.48
N ASP A 520 -10.94 -20.62 17.43
CA ASP A 520 -10.18 -19.37 17.46
C ASP A 520 -10.71 -18.38 18.51
N THR A 521 -12.02 -18.38 18.77
CA THR A 521 -12.61 -17.50 19.78
C THR A 521 -12.28 -17.94 21.21
N THR A 522 -12.27 -19.25 21.48
CA THR A 522 -12.01 -19.82 22.81
C THR A 522 -10.52 -19.79 23.14
N GLN A 523 -9.63 -20.17 22.20
CA GLN A 523 -8.17 -20.06 22.43
C GLN A 523 -7.70 -18.60 22.62
N TYR A 524 -8.33 -17.64 21.92
CA TYR A 524 -8.03 -16.22 22.10
C TYR A 524 -8.45 -15.74 23.49
N THR A 525 -9.65 -16.12 23.95
CA THR A 525 -10.16 -15.72 25.26
C THR A 525 -9.36 -16.36 26.40
N MET A 526 -9.01 -17.64 26.30
CA MET A 526 -8.14 -18.30 27.28
C MET A 526 -6.77 -17.61 27.42
N ARG A 527 -6.18 -17.12 26.32
CA ARG A 527 -4.91 -16.37 26.35
C ARG A 527 -5.05 -15.01 27.05
N TRP A 528 -6.21 -14.37 26.98
CA TRP A 528 -6.49 -13.19 27.81
C TRP A 528 -6.75 -13.54 29.28
N ILE A 529 -7.51 -14.60 29.58
CA ILE A 529 -7.72 -15.09 30.96
C ILE A 529 -6.36 -15.35 31.64
N LEU A 530 -5.45 -16.07 30.98
CA LEU A 530 -4.07 -16.30 31.43
C LEU A 530 -3.33 -14.99 31.73
N LEU A 531 -3.29 -14.05 30.78
CA LEU A 531 -2.55 -12.80 30.93
C LEU A 531 -3.16 -11.88 32.01
N LEU A 532 -4.47 -11.94 32.22
CA LEU A 532 -5.17 -11.19 33.26
C LEU A 532 -4.94 -11.82 34.64
N MET A 533 -4.97 -13.14 34.77
CA MET A 533 -4.62 -13.84 36.02
C MET A 533 -3.16 -13.62 36.40
N ALA A 534 -2.26 -13.62 35.41
CA ALA A 534 -0.83 -13.44 35.59
C ALA A 534 -0.43 -12.01 36.01
N ASN A 535 -1.30 -11.03 35.75
CA ASN A 535 -1.12 -9.62 36.14
C ASN A 535 -1.99 -9.21 37.35
N ASN A 536 -2.87 -10.09 37.85
CA ASN A 536 -3.76 -9.84 38.99
C ASN A 536 -3.72 -11.04 39.95
N THR A 537 -2.59 -11.25 40.61
CA THR A 537 -2.35 -12.40 41.51
C THR A 537 -3.37 -12.49 42.65
N GLU A 538 -3.81 -11.36 43.21
CA GLU A 538 -4.88 -11.33 44.23
C GLU A 538 -6.20 -11.95 43.71
N MET A 539 -6.59 -11.65 42.46
CA MET A 539 -7.77 -12.24 41.84
C MET A 539 -7.55 -13.73 41.50
N GLN A 540 -6.31 -14.13 41.20
CA GLN A 540 -5.96 -15.53 40.98
C GLN A 540 -6.09 -16.34 42.28
N ILE A 541 -5.63 -15.79 43.41
CA ILE A 541 -5.80 -16.37 44.75
C ILE A 541 -7.29 -16.45 45.09
N GLN A 542 -8.05 -15.36 44.92
CA GLN A 542 -9.50 -15.37 45.20
C GLN A 542 -10.27 -16.43 44.37
N MET A 543 -9.87 -16.68 43.12
CA MET A 543 -10.44 -17.79 42.32
C MET A 543 -10.01 -19.17 42.84
N ARG A 544 -8.77 -19.34 43.31
CA ARG A 544 -8.29 -20.60 43.92
C ARG A 544 -9.06 -20.91 45.21
N ASP A 545 -9.24 -19.91 46.07
CA ASP A 545 -9.98 -20.04 47.33
C ASP A 545 -11.46 -20.38 47.09
N GLU A 546 -12.09 -19.77 46.09
CA GLU A 546 -13.47 -20.12 45.68
C GLU A 546 -13.55 -21.56 45.14
N ILE A 547 -12.62 -21.96 44.27
CA ILE A 547 -12.57 -23.32 43.71
C ILE A 547 -12.36 -24.35 44.83
N GLU A 548 -11.47 -24.09 45.79
CA GLU A 548 -11.24 -25.01 46.91
C GLU A 548 -12.46 -25.08 47.84
N SER A 549 -13.11 -23.95 48.12
CA SER A 549 -14.30 -23.91 48.98
C SER A 549 -15.55 -24.54 48.36
N VAL A 550 -15.72 -24.48 47.03
CA VAL A 550 -16.91 -24.99 46.32
C VAL A 550 -16.70 -26.41 45.79
N ILE A 551 -15.50 -26.69 45.30
CA ILE A 551 -15.16 -27.94 44.60
C ILE A 551 -14.27 -28.82 45.48
N GLY A 552 -13.23 -28.26 46.11
CA GLY A 552 -12.19 -29.05 46.80
C GLY A 552 -11.50 -29.99 45.81
N ASP A 553 -11.08 -31.18 46.23
CA ASP A 553 -10.33 -32.14 45.40
C ASP A 553 -11.03 -32.63 44.12
N ARG A 554 -12.37 -32.69 44.07
CA ARG A 554 -13.13 -33.37 42.99
C ARG A 554 -13.02 -32.70 41.60
N VAL A 555 -13.47 -33.42 40.56
CA VAL A 555 -13.65 -32.86 39.22
C VAL A 555 -14.85 -31.90 39.22
N ALA A 556 -14.75 -30.79 38.49
CA ALA A 556 -15.84 -29.82 38.37
C ALA A 556 -17.02 -30.40 37.58
N THR A 557 -18.26 -30.08 37.94
CA THR A 557 -19.48 -30.56 37.26
C THR A 557 -20.23 -29.42 36.60
N ASN A 558 -21.29 -29.73 35.84
CA ASN A 558 -22.18 -28.70 35.30
C ASN A 558 -22.85 -27.81 36.38
N GLU A 559 -22.99 -28.29 37.61
CA GLU A 559 -23.64 -27.55 38.71
C GLU A 559 -22.75 -26.46 39.31
N ASP A 560 -21.43 -26.71 39.37
CA ASP A 560 -20.43 -25.79 39.96
C ASP A 560 -20.38 -24.43 39.27
N LYS A 561 -20.75 -24.37 37.98
CA LYS A 561 -20.92 -23.13 37.22
C LYS A 561 -21.90 -22.15 37.87
N ASN A 562 -22.85 -22.64 38.68
CA ASN A 562 -23.80 -21.80 39.40
C ASN A 562 -23.27 -21.30 40.75
N GLN A 563 -22.20 -21.90 41.28
CA GLN A 563 -21.68 -21.66 42.64
C GLN A 563 -20.35 -20.89 42.65
N CYS A 564 -19.46 -21.13 41.68
CA CYS A 564 -18.19 -20.41 41.52
C CYS A 564 -18.43 -19.01 40.92
N HIS A 565 -18.95 -18.09 41.73
CA HIS A 565 -19.40 -16.78 41.30
C HIS A 565 -18.27 -15.86 40.82
N PHE A 566 -17.13 -15.84 41.52
CA PHE A 566 -15.98 -15.00 41.20
C PHE A 566 -15.24 -15.49 39.94
N VAL A 567 -15.10 -16.81 39.74
CA VAL A 567 -14.56 -17.38 38.49
C VAL A 567 -15.42 -16.96 37.29
N ASN A 568 -16.75 -17.07 37.39
CA ASN A 568 -17.66 -16.61 36.33
C ASN A 568 -17.57 -15.09 36.11
N ALA A 569 -17.45 -14.31 37.17
CA ALA A 569 -17.30 -12.86 37.10
C ALA A 569 -15.98 -12.44 36.41
N PHE A 570 -14.89 -13.18 36.67
CA PHE A 570 -13.59 -12.95 36.02
C PHE A 570 -13.63 -13.28 34.51
N ILE A 571 -14.29 -14.38 34.13
CA ILE A 571 -14.52 -14.76 32.74
C ILE A 571 -15.39 -13.70 32.03
N ALA A 572 -16.46 -13.24 32.68
CA ALA A 572 -17.35 -12.22 32.12
C ALA A 572 -16.66 -10.86 31.95
N GLU A 573 -15.87 -10.41 32.93
CA GLU A 573 -15.09 -9.17 32.78
C GLU A 573 -13.99 -9.33 31.72
N THR A 574 -13.40 -10.52 31.55
CA THR A 574 -12.46 -10.78 30.44
C THR A 574 -13.16 -10.64 29.08
N LEU A 575 -14.36 -11.23 28.94
CA LEU A 575 -15.19 -11.10 27.73
C LEU A 575 -15.69 -9.67 27.48
N ARG A 576 -15.93 -8.87 28.54
CA ARG A 576 -16.21 -7.43 28.38
C ARG A 576 -14.97 -6.71 27.88
N TYR A 577 -13.91 -6.73 28.69
CA TYR A 577 -12.69 -5.93 28.55
C TYR A 577 -11.87 -6.30 27.30
N ARG A 578 -11.97 -7.54 26.80
CA ARG A 578 -11.28 -8.04 25.61
C ARG A 578 -12.21 -8.80 24.67
N VAL A 579 -13.34 -8.16 24.33
CA VAL A 579 -14.33 -8.68 23.38
C VAL A 579 -13.68 -9.22 22.08
N VAL A 580 -13.96 -10.48 21.79
CA VAL A 580 -13.31 -11.25 20.71
C VAL A 580 -13.69 -10.72 19.32
N ALA A 581 -14.96 -10.33 19.15
CA ALA A 581 -15.50 -9.76 17.93
C ALA A 581 -15.90 -8.29 18.17
N PRO A 582 -14.96 -7.33 18.14
CA PRO A 582 -15.25 -5.92 18.44
C PRO A 582 -16.20 -5.26 17.43
N PHE A 583 -16.37 -5.83 16.23
CA PHE A 583 -17.32 -5.38 15.21
C PHE A 583 -18.11 -6.54 14.62
N ASP A 584 -19.44 -6.54 14.80
CA ASP A 584 -20.36 -7.47 14.13
C ASP A 584 -20.93 -6.83 12.85
N LYS A 585 -21.06 -7.61 11.76
CA LYS A 585 -21.09 -7.10 10.37
C LYS A 585 -22.40 -7.41 9.65
N TYR A 586 -23.09 -6.37 9.20
CA TYR A 586 -24.44 -6.45 8.63
C TYR A 586 -24.63 -5.57 7.41
N LYS A 587 -25.79 -5.70 6.75
CA LYS A 587 -26.17 -4.92 5.57
C LYS A 587 -27.60 -4.44 5.71
N ILE A 588 -27.83 -3.13 5.59
CA ILE A 588 -29.15 -2.51 5.53
C ILE A 588 -29.46 -2.12 4.08
N LYS A 589 -30.51 -2.74 3.52
CA LYS A 589 -30.94 -2.61 2.11
C LYS A 589 -29.79 -2.95 1.15
N ASN A 590 -29.93 -2.61 -0.13
CA ASN A 590 -28.99 -3.07 -1.15
C ASN A 590 -27.62 -2.37 -1.15
N ILE A 591 -27.44 -1.26 -0.42
CA ILE A 591 -26.27 -0.36 -0.56
C ILE A 591 -25.51 -0.16 0.75
N THR A 592 -26.17 -0.02 1.91
CA THR A 592 -25.51 0.38 3.17
C THR A 592 -25.05 -0.83 3.96
N MET A 593 -23.81 -0.82 4.45
CA MET A 593 -23.34 -1.77 5.46
C MET A 593 -23.53 -1.18 6.87
N VAL A 594 -23.82 -2.02 7.86
CA VAL A 594 -23.97 -1.61 9.26
C VAL A 594 -23.07 -2.47 10.13
N PHE A 595 -22.33 -1.85 11.05
CA PHE A 595 -21.40 -2.53 11.94
C PHE A 595 -21.71 -2.16 13.39
N GLY A 596 -22.00 -3.16 14.23
CA GLY A 596 -22.14 -2.98 15.67
C GLY A 596 -20.77 -2.94 16.34
N ASN A 597 -20.36 -1.79 16.88
CA ASN A 597 -19.10 -1.61 17.61
C ASN A 597 -19.30 -2.06 19.06
N LEU A 598 -19.19 -3.36 19.29
CA LEU A 598 -19.37 -3.98 20.61
C LEU A 598 -18.29 -3.52 21.60
N LEU A 599 -17.07 -3.19 21.13
CA LEU A 599 -16.05 -2.63 22.03
C LEU A 599 -16.47 -1.25 22.57
N ALA A 600 -17.00 -0.36 21.73
CA ALA A 600 -17.46 0.95 22.22
C ALA A 600 -18.56 0.81 23.27
N ILE A 601 -19.51 -0.13 23.08
CA ILE A 601 -20.56 -0.43 24.08
C ILE A 601 -19.97 -1.02 25.36
N HIS A 602 -18.99 -1.92 25.26
CA HIS A 602 -18.28 -2.50 26.41
C HIS A 602 -17.36 -1.50 27.12
N MET A 603 -17.04 -0.37 26.49
CA MET A 603 -16.16 0.68 27.00
C MET A 603 -16.88 2.03 27.18
N ASP A 604 -18.21 2.05 27.11
CA ASP A 604 -19.03 3.24 27.32
C ASP A 604 -19.10 3.57 28.83
N PRO A 605 -18.58 4.72 29.30
CA PRO A 605 -18.61 5.08 30.71
C PRO A 605 -20.03 5.29 31.26
N ASN A 606 -21.05 5.45 30.40
CA ASN A 606 -22.46 5.53 30.82
C ASN A 606 -23.06 4.15 31.15
N LEU A 607 -22.44 3.06 30.66
CA LEU A 607 -22.83 1.67 30.93
C LEU A 607 -21.88 0.99 31.92
N TRP A 608 -20.59 1.37 31.90
CA TRP A 608 -19.51 0.74 32.65
C TRP A 608 -18.61 1.78 33.32
N PRO A 609 -18.79 2.08 34.63
CA PRO A 609 -17.97 3.09 35.33
C PRO A 609 -16.48 2.72 35.32
N ASN A 610 -15.59 3.65 34.94
CA ASN A 610 -14.15 3.39 34.76
C ASN A 610 -13.89 2.18 33.82
N PRO A 611 -14.35 2.22 32.56
CA PRO A 611 -14.43 1.04 31.69
C PRO A 611 -13.06 0.40 31.35
N GLU A 612 -12.00 1.19 31.40
CA GLU A 612 -10.60 0.77 31.24
C GLU A 612 -10.04 -0.05 32.41
N VAL A 613 -10.66 0.01 33.60
CA VAL A 613 -10.28 -0.83 34.74
C VAL A 613 -10.89 -2.22 34.58
N PHE A 614 -10.05 -3.25 34.65
CA PHE A 614 -10.47 -4.64 34.75
C PHE A 614 -10.94 -4.92 36.19
N ASP A 615 -12.26 -5.06 36.39
CA ASP A 615 -12.87 -5.35 37.68
C ASP A 615 -13.98 -6.42 37.54
N PRO A 616 -13.72 -7.68 37.94
CA PRO A 616 -14.74 -8.72 38.00
C PRO A 616 -15.97 -8.35 38.85
N LYS A 617 -15.83 -7.49 39.87
CA LYS A 617 -16.91 -7.19 40.84
C LYS A 617 -18.13 -6.52 40.19
N ARG A 618 -17.97 -5.94 38.99
CA ARG A 618 -19.07 -5.48 38.10
C ARG A 618 -20.14 -6.53 37.83
N PHE A 619 -19.74 -7.80 37.81
CA PHE A 619 -20.61 -8.95 37.54
C PHE A 619 -21.08 -9.66 38.82
N LEU A 620 -20.86 -9.05 39.98
CA LEU A 620 -21.37 -9.54 41.26
C LEU A 620 -22.52 -8.68 41.77
N THR A 621 -23.48 -9.31 42.45
CA THR A 621 -24.47 -8.63 43.29
C THR A 621 -23.88 -8.28 44.66
N SER A 622 -24.60 -7.50 45.46
CA SER A 622 -24.18 -7.10 46.82
C SER A 622 -24.05 -8.28 47.80
N ASP A 623 -24.67 -9.42 47.50
CA ASP A 623 -24.53 -10.70 48.21
C ASP A 623 -23.53 -11.66 47.52
N GLY A 624 -22.65 -11.13 46.65
CA GLY A 624 -21.53 -11.85 46.06
C GLY A 624 -21.88 -12.80 44.91
N LYS A 625 -23.12 -12.81 44.41
CA LYS A 625 -23.56 -13.76 43.37
C LYS A 625 -23.31 -13.25 41.96
N PHE A 626 -22.94 -14.16 41.06
CA PHE A 626 -22.69 -13.83 39.66
C PHE A 626 -23.98 -13.41 38.92
N ARG A 627 -23.89 -12.33 38.14
CA ARG A 627 -24.96 -11.80 37.29
C ARG A 627 -24.42 -11.24 35.97
N SER A 628 -24.52 -12.02 34.91
CA SER A 628 -24.19 -11.61 33.52
C SER A 628 -25.24 -10.70 32.85
N ASN A 629 -26.49 -10.69 33.33
CA ASN A 629 -27.58 -9.91 32.72
C ASN A 629 -27.49 -8.41 33.08
N THR A 630 -26.53 -7.73 32.46
CA THR A 630 -26.24 -6.29 32.61
C THR A 630 -26.42 -5.59 31.25
N ALA A 631 -26.99 -4.37 31.25
CA ALA A 631 -27.15 -3.59 30.02
C ALA A 631 -25.76 -3.29 29.39
N GLY A 632 -25.64 -3.46 28.08
CA GLY A 632 -24.35 -3.32 27.38
C GLY A 632 -23.40 -4.52 27.47
N TYR A 633 -23.74 -5.61 28.17
CA TYR A 633 -22.92 -6.83 28.15
C TYR A 633 -23.32 -7.75 26.98
N ASN A 634 -22.56 -7.70 25.87
CA ASN A 634 -22.88 -8.42 24.65
C ASN A 634 -21.66 -9.03 23.91
N PRO A 635 -20.75 -9.76 24.58
CA PRO A 635 -19.56 -10.34 23.93
C PRO A 635 -19.89 -11.35 22.82
N PHE A 636 -21.07 -11.98 22.86
CA PHE A 636 -21.55 -12.95 21.89
C PHE A 636 -22.46 -12.33 20.79
N GLY A 637 -22.55 -11.00 20.72
CA GLY A 637 -23.42 -10.27 19.80
C GLY A 637 -24.82 -10.00 20.35
N ILE A 638 -25.73 -9.55 19.48
CA ILE A 638 -27.09 -9.09 19.85
C ILE A 638 -28.14 -9.64 18.87
N GLY A 639 -29.34 -9.93 19.37
CA GLY A 639 -30.52 -10.25 18.57
C GLY A 639 -30.46 -11.64 17.91
N HIS A 640 -31.18 -11.82 16.81
CA HIS A 640 -31.34 -13.15 16.18
C HIS A 640 -30.03 -13.79 15.65
N ARG A 641 -28.97 -12.99 15.52
CA ARG A 641 -27.64 -13.41 15.03
C ARG A 641 -26.60 -13.65 16.15
N VAL A 642 -27.00 -13.58 17.43
CA VAL A 642 -26.18 -13.98 18.59
C VAL A 642 -25.51 -15.35 18.39
N CYS A 643 -24.29 -15.48 18.94
CA CYS A 643 -23.42 -16.63 18.77
C CYS A 643 -24.11 -17.96 19.13
N ILE A 644 -23.93 -18.95 18.26
CA ILE A 644 -24.49 -20.30 18.44
C ILE A 644 -23.69 -21.10 19.47
N GLY A 645 -22.38 -20.83 19.58
CA GLY A 645 -21.48 -21.47 20.54
C GLY A 645 -21.42 -20.80 21.92
N GLU A 646 -22.25 -19.79 22.22
CA GLU A 646 -22.19 -19.03 23.50
C GLU A 646 -22.16 -19.94 24.74
N LYS A 647 -23.06 -20.92 24.81
CA LYS A 647 -23.15 -21.86 25.94
C LYS A 647 -21.97 -22.84 26.02
N LEU A 648 -21.38 -23.18 24.87
CA LEU A 648 -20.21 -24.05 24.79
C LEU A 648 -18.97 -23.28 25.25
N ALA A 649 -18.70 -22.12 24.63
CA ALA A 649 -17.59 -21.26 25.01
C ALA A 649 -17.62 -20.88 26.51
N LEU A 650 -18.78 -20.54 27.09
CA LEU A 650 -18.86 -20.25 28.53
C LEU A 650 -18.60 -21.49 29.41
N ALA A 651 -18.96 -22.69 28.97
CA ALA A 651 -18.64 -23.93 29.68
C ALA A 651 -17.15 -24.30 29.54
N ASP A 652 -16.58 -24.21 28.33
CA ASP A 652 -15.17 -24.47 28.05
C ASP A 652 -14.27 -23.51 28.84
N LEU A 653 -14.53 -22.20 28.76
CA LEU A 653 -13.76 -21.19 29.49
C LEU A 653 -13.83 -21.42 31.01
N PHE A 654 -14.98 -21.87 31.54
CA PHE A 654 -15.11 -22.24 32.93
C PHE A 654 -14.28 -23.48 33.29
N PHE A 655 -14.53 -24.61 32.63
CA PHE A 655 -13.89 -25.88 32.97
C PHE A 655 -12.37 -25.84 32.73
N ILE A 656 -11.90 -25.18 31.65
CA ILE A 656 -10.47 -24.97 31.41
C ILE A 656 -9.85 -24.08 32.49
N THR A 657 -10.49 -22.97 32.88
CA THR A 657 -9.95 -22.07 33.92
C THR A 657 -9.87 -22.77 35.28
N VAL A 658 -10.93 -23.48 35.69
CA VAL A 658 -10.97 -24.23 36.94
C VAL A 658 -9.91 -25.35 36.94
N ARG A 659 -9.84 -26.18 35.89
CA ARG A 659 -8.87 -27.28 35.86
C ARG A 659 -7.43 -26.79 35.75
N LEU A 660 -7.18 -25.69 35.04
CA LEU A 660 -5.86 -25.07 34.97
C LEU A 660 -5.42 -24.58 36.36
N LEU A 661 -6.25 -23.82 37.09
CA LEU A 661 -5.92 -23.35 38.43
C LEU A 661 -5.66 -24.52 39.39
N LYS A 662 -6.48 -25.58 39.35
CA LYS A 662 -6.26 -26.79 40.16
C LYS A 662 -5.00 -27.59 39.82
N SER A 663 -4.47 -27.46 38.60
CA SER A 663 -3.32 -28.26 38.12
C SER A 663 -2.01 -27.47 38.05
N THR A 664 -2.02 -26.17 38.37
CA THR A 664 -0.85 -25.28 38.29
C THR A 664 -0.67 -24.41 39.53
N ASN A 665 0.58 -24.12 39.87
CA ASN A 665 0.95 -23.09 40.86
C ASN A 665 0.67 -21.68 40.28
N ASP A 666 1.04 -20.62 41.01
CA ASP A 666 0.83 -19.24 40.60
C ASP A 666 1.33 -18.92 39.18
N ILE A 667 0.38 -18.55 38.32
CA ILE A 667 0.62 -18.11 36.96
C ILE A 667 1.07 -16.64 37.04
N THR A 668 2.20 -16.29 36.42
CA THR A 668 2.81 -14.95 36.49
C THR A 668 3.44 -14.55 35.15
N THR A 669 3.67 -13.24 34.93
CA THR A 669 4.37 -12.75 33.73
C THR A 669 5.86 -12.48 34.01
N HIS A 670 6.72 -12.77 33.03
CA HIS A 670 8.08 -12.22 33.04
C HIS A 670 8.02 -10.70 32.76
N SER A 671 8.85 -9.91 33.44
CA SER A 671 8.64 -8.47 33.65
C SER A 671 8.55 -7.61 32.37
N GLN A 672 7.46 -6.83 32.28
CA GLN A 672 7.26 -5.61 31.47
C GLN A 672 7.67 -5.65 29.97
N ILE A 673 6.66 -5.78 29.11
CA ILE A 673 6.80 -5.51 27.67
C ILE A 673 6.94 -4.00 27.41
N LYS A 674 8.11 -3.56 26.94
CA LYS A 674 8.29 -2.23 26.33
C LYS A 674 8.07 -2.29 24.83
N THR A 675 7.15 -1.48 24.32
CA THR A 675 6.92 -1.31 22.87
C THR A 675 8.06 -0.53 22.23
N CYS A 676 8.51 -0.94 21.03
CA CYS A 676 9.45 -0.17 20.23
C CYS A 676 8.89 0.10 18.83
N LEU A 677 8.88 1.37 18.41
CA LEU A 677 8.46 1.84 17.08
C LEU A 677 9.22 3.12 16.74
N VAL A 678 10.19 3.05 15.84
CA VAL A 678 10.86 4.22 15.23
C VAL A 678 11.01 3.95 13.73
N SER A 679 10.82 4.98 12.91
CA SER A 679 11.00 4.93 11.44
C SER A 679 12.37 5.46 11.06
N ALA A 680 12.99 4.86 10.03
CA ALA A 680 14.24 5.36 9.45
C ALA A 680 14.09 6.76 8.84
N VAL A 681 15.22 7.47 8.77
CA VAL A 681 15.40 8.72 8.01
C VAL A 681 15.96 8.35 6.62
N ASN A 682 15.73 9.19 5.60
CA ASN A 682 16.32 8.99 4.28
C ASN A 682 17.71 9.64 4.22
N GLU A 683 18.72 8.93 3.70
CA GLU A 683 20.13 9.32 3.81
C GLU A 683 20.55 10.36 2.76
N ASP A 684 19.92 10.37 1.58
CA ASP A 684 20.26 11.26 0.45
C ASP A 684 19.70 12.70 0.54
N GLU A 685 18.98 13.10 1.61
CA GLU A 685 18.29 14.40 1.66
C GLU A 685 19.22 15.57 2.06
N ILE A 686 19.40 16.54 1.15
CA ILE A 686 20.26 17.72 1.35
C ILE A 686 19.55 18.77 2.21
N GLN A 687 19.82 18.77 3.51
CA GLN A 687 19.15 19.66 4.48
C GLN A 687 19.63 21.12 4.44
N SER A 688 20.81 21.41 3.87
CA SER A 688 21.36 22.77 3.76
C SER A 688 22.41 22.87 2.65
N LEU A 689 22.64 24.07 2.11
CA LEU A 689 23.73 24.36 1.16
C LEU A 689 24.61 25.52 1.64
N PRO A 690 25.95 25.42 1.55
CA PRO A 690 26.83 26.57 1.73
C PRO A 690 26.48 27.70 0.75
N GLY A 691 26.65 28.95 1.21
CA GLY A 691 26.43 30.15 0.39
C GLY A 691 24.96 30.51 0.09
N LEU A 692 23.99 29.66 0.42
CA LEU A 692 22.56 29.95 0.26
C LEU A 692 21.97 30.58 1.53
N SER A 693 21.63 31.86 1.47
CA SER A 693 21.02 32.61 2.58
C SER A 693 19.48 32.69 2.51
N GLU A 694 18.87 32.29 1.40
CA GLU A 694 17.43 32.34 1.16
C GLU A 694 16.75 31.00 1.47
N ALA A 695 15.59 31.04 2.14
CA ALA A 695 14.86 29.84 2.52
C ALA A 695 14.07 29.23 1.35
N ILE A 696 14.27 27.94 1.09
CA ILE A 696 13.59 27.19 0.01
C ILE A 696 12.30 26.50 0.48
N ASN A 697 11.35 26.31 -0.44
CA ASN A 697 10.05 25.67 -0.21
C ASN A 697 9.91 24.27 -0.84
N PHE A 698 11.00 23.69 -1.33
CA PHE A 698 11.08 22.38 -1.99
C PHE A 698 12.23 21.56 -1.39
N LYS A 699 12.14 20.22 -1.38
CA LYS A 699 13.26 19.35 -0.99
C LYS A 699 14.23 19.13 -2.15
N GLN A 700 15.43 18.69 -1.80
CA GLN A 700 16.46 18.31 -2.75
C GLN A 700 17.31 17.17 -2.18
N TYR A 701 17.87 16.35 -3.07
CA TYR A 701 18.54 15.10 -2.73
C TYR A 701 19.74 14.88 -3.66
N SER A 702 20.82 14.26 -3.18
CA SER A 702 21.98 13.90 -4.01
C SER A 702 22.70 12.68 -3.46
N GLY A 703 23.25 11.85 -4.35
CA GLY A 703 23.96 10.63 -3.99
C GLY A 703 24.51 9.90 -5.22
N TYR A 704 24.80 8.61 -5.06
CA TYR A 704 25.40 7.78 -6.12
C TYR A 704 24.56 6.56 -6.52
N LEU A 705 24.52 6.23 -7.82
CA LEU A 705 23.78 5.09 -8.37
C LEU A 705 24.70 4.07 -9.06
N SER A 706 24.81 2.86 -8.49
CA SER A 706 25.58 1.75 -9.07
C SER A 706 24.86 1.05 -10.22
N ILE A 707 25.56 0.65 -11.30
CA ILE A 707 24.97 -0.07 -12.46
C ILE A 707 25.71 -1.35 -12.92
N GLY A 708 26.70 -1.85 -12.17
CA GLY A 708 27.45 -3.09 -12.50
C GLY A 708 28.88 -2.84 -12.99
N ASP A 709 29.74 -3.86 -13.04
CA ASP A 709 31.16 -3.81 -13.45
C ASP A 709 32.08 -2.78 -12.73
N GLY A 710 31.60 -2.16 -11.64
CA GLY A 710 32.25 -1.06 -10.92
C GLY A 710 31.60 0.32 -11.13
N LYS A 711 30.58 0.43 -11.99
CA LYS A 711 30.01 1.69 -12.49
C LYS A 711 29.10 2.39 -11.46
N HIS A 712 29.36 3.68 -11.14
CA HIS A 712 28.54 4.54 -10.26
C HIS A 712 28.34 5.98 -10.79
N TYR A 713 27.09 6.49 -10.78
CA TYR A 713 26.67 7.82 -11.30
C TYR A 713 26.50 8.84 -10.17
N PHE A 714 26.77 10.13 -10.39
CA PHE A 714 26.32 11.20 -9.46
C PHE A 714 24.99 11.84 -9.89
N TYR A 715 24.14 12.21 -8.91
CA TYR A 715 22.85 12.86 -9.18
C TYR A 715 22.53 14.00 -8.21
N TRP A 716 21.75 14.98 -8.69
CA TRP A 716 21.11 16.00 -7.85
C TRP A 716 19.65 16.20 -8.27
N PHE A 717 18.71 15.80 -7.41
CA PHE A 717 17.28 15.97 -7.57
C PHE A 717 16.77 17.22 -6.84
N VAL A 718 15.87 17.99 -7.47
CA VAL A 718 15.11 19.08 -6.83
C VAL A 718 13.60 18.89 -7.06
N GLU A 719 12.83 18.96 -5.98
CA GLU A 719 11.36 18.87 -6.03
C GLU A 719 10.73 20.12 -6.65
N SER A 720 9.50 19.96 -7.14
CA SER A 720 8.69 21.06 -7.65
C SER A 720 8.25 22.01 -6.54
N GLN A 721 8.31 23.31 -6.79
CA GLN A 721 7.87 24.37 -5.87
C GLN A 721 6.35 24.44 -5.67
N LYS A 722 5.56 23.54 -6.30
CA LYS A 722 4.08 23.53 -6.28
C LYS A 722 3.50 22.25 -5.66
N ASP A 723 3.54 21.14 -6.39
CA ASP A 723 3.19 19.81 -5.87
C ASP A 723 4.10 18.75 -6.51
N PRO A 724 5.17 18.31 -5.82
CA PRO A 724 6.12 17.37 -6.38
C PRO A 724 5.52 15.97 -6.67
N LYS A 725 4.33 15.65 -6.13
CA LYS A 725 3.68 14.34 -6.34
C LYS A 725 2.85 14.27 -7.62
N THR A 726 2.52 15.42 -8.22
CA THR A 726 1.74 15.49 -9.47
C THR A 726 2.42 16.29 -10.58
N ALA A 727 3.40 17.14 -10.24
CA ALA A 727 4.25 17.81 -11.22
C ALA A 727 5.00 16.79 -12.10
N PRO A 728 5.21 17.07 -13.40
CA PRO A 728 6.03 16.22 -14.23
C PRO A 728 7.48 16.28 -13.72
N VAL A 729 8.17 15.13 -13.59
CA VAL A 729 9.64 15.15 -13.60
C VAL A 729 10.08 15.53 -15.02
N VAL A 730 10.94 16.54 -15.11
CA VAL A 730 11.79 16.87 -16.26
C VAL A 730 13.19 16.39 -15.91
N LEU A 731 13.95 15.98 -16.92
CA LEU A 731 15.36 15.65 -16.74
C LEU A 731 16.17 16.36 -17.84
N TRP A 732 17.41 16.65 -17.50
CA TRP A 732 18.25 17.61 -18.20
C TRP A 732 19.65 17.03 -18.46
N LEU A 733 20.18 17.28 -19.66
CA LEU A 733 21.59 17.12 -20.05
C LEU A 733 22.03 18.41 -20.72
N ASN A 734 23.27 18.84 -20.50
CA ASN A 734 23.91 19.81 -21.39
C ASN A 734 24.34 19.10 -22.69
N GLY A 735 24.20 19.78 -23.84
CA GLY A 735 24.23 19.16 -25.17
C GLY A 735 25.61 18.96 -25.81
N GLY A 736 26.68 19.44 -25.19
CA GLY A 736 28.05 19.32 -25.69
C GLY A 736 28.73 18.00 -25.30
N PRO A 737 29.64 17.46 -26.14
CA PRO A 737 30.38 16.24 -25.80
C PRO A 737 31.26 16.47 -24.57
N GLY A 738 30.82 15.88 -23.45
CA GLY A 738 31.60 15.78 -22.22
C GLY A 738 31.48 16.95 -21.23
N CYS A 739 30.37 17.68 -21.21
CA CYS A 739 30.18 18.87 -20.35
C CYS A 739 29.15 18.64 -19.23
N SER A 740 29.39 19.13 -18.00
CA SER A 740 28.56 18.84 -16.81
C SER A 740 27.15 19.47 -16.84
N SER A 741 26.13 18.67 -16.49
CA SER A 741 24.75 19.13 -16.29
C SER A 741 24.55 20.03 -15.05
N LEU A 742 25.52 20.09 -14.12
CA LEU A 742 25.48 21.06 -13.03
C LEU A 742 25.67 22.50 -13.53
N PHE A 743 26.26 22.68 -14.72
CA PHE A 743 26.29 23.96 -15.42
C PHE A 743 24.87 24.47 -15.72
N GLY A 744 24.05 23.63 -16.38
CA GLY A 744 22.64 23.96 -16.64
C GLY A 744 21.80 24.14 -15.38
N LYS A 745 22.12 23.41 -14.29
CA LYS A 745 21.50 23.61 -12.98
C LYS A 745 21.83 24.96 -12.35
N LEU A 746 23.09 25.41 -12.42
CA LEU A 746 23.61 26.55 -11.64
C LEU A 746 23.72 27.86 -12.44
N GLN A 747 23.55 27.82 -13.77
CA GLN A 747 23.60 29.01 -14.63
C GLN A 747 22.31 29.21 -15.44
N GLU A 748 21.71 28.15 -15.98
CA GLU A 748 20.56 28.23 -16.88
C GLU A 748 19.21 28.17 -16.13
N ASN A 749 18.80 26.94 -15.76
CA ASN A 749 17.40 26.57 -15.56
C ASN A 749 17.07 26.01 -14.16
N GLY A 750 18.08 25.68 -13.34
CA GLY A 750 17.86 25.19 -11.98
C GLY A 750 17.52 26.30 -10.96
N PRO A 751 17.19 25.92 -9.71
CA PRO A 751 16.65 26.83 -8.70
C PRO A 751 17.63 27.87 -8.15
N PHE A 752 18.93 27.71 -8.39
CA PHE A 752 19.98 28.56 -7.81
C PHE A 752 20.86 29.14 -8.92
N LYS A 753 21.31 30.38 -8.76
CA LYS A 753 22.42 30.95 -9.54
C LYS A 753 23.60 31.25 -8.64
N VAL A 754 24.81 30.97 -9.14
CA VAL A 754 26.06 31.38 -8.49
C VAL A 754 26.22 32.89 -8.67
N THR A 755 26.50 33.60 -7.58
CA THR A 755 26.73 35.06 -7.62
C THR A 755 28.14 35.38 -8.15
N PRO A 756 28.40 36.60 -8.67
CA PRO A 756 29.68 36.95 -9.31
C PRO A 756 30.94 36.87 -8.44
N ASN A 757 30.82 36.59 -7.14
CA ASN A 757 31.96 36.35 -6.26
C ASN A 757 32.34 34.86 -6.13
N GLY A 758 31.58 33.95 -6.74
CA GLY A 758 31.79 32.49 -6.68
C GLY A 758 31.43 31.82 -5.35
N LEU A 759 31.02 32.58 -4.33
CA LEU A 759 30.89 32.09 -2.94
C LEU A 759 29.45 32.00 -2.42
N ASN A 760 28.51 32.77 -2.99
CA ASN A 760 27.11 32.77 -2.57
C ASN A 760 26.15 32.32 -3.69
N LEU A 761 25.00 31.76 -3.29
CA LEU A 761 23.90 31.35 -4.16
C LEU A 761 22.68 32.26 -3.96
N THR A 762 22.01 32.63 -5.05
CA THR A 762 20.71 33.33 -5.04
C THR A 762 19.63 32.52 -5.76
N LEU A 763 18.36 32.76 -5.45
CA LEU A 763 17.25 32.06 -6.11
C LEU A 763 17.07 32.49 -7.58
N ASN A 764 16.82 31.52 -8.46
CA ASN A 764 16.52 31.77 -9.88
C ASN A 764 15.00 31.96 -10.09
N PRO A 765 14.50 33.17 -10.41
CA PRO A 765 13.07 33.41 -10.59
C PRO A 765 12.48 32.75 -11.84
N ASN A 766 13.31 32.24 -12.76
CA ASN A 766 12.91 31.53 -13.98
C ASN A 766 13.17 30.02 -13.89
N ALA A 767 13.41 29.47 -12.69
CA ALA A 767 13.73 28.06 -12.49
C ALA A 767 12.65 27.10 -13.02
N TRP A 768 13.07 26.03 -13.68
CA TRP A 768 12.15 25.04 -14.24
C TRP A 768 11.44 24.21 -13.16
N ASN A 769 11.99 24.12 -11.95
CA ASN A 769 11.31 23.48 -10.82
C ASN A 769 10.08 24.25 -10.29
N ILE A 770 9.81 25.45 -10.81
CA ILE A 770 8.54 26.17 -10.59
C ILE A 770 7.35 25.40 -11.20
N GLU A 771 7.57 24.61 -12.26
CA GLU A 771 6.49 23.90 -13.00
C GLU A 771 6.69 22.37 -13.06
N ALA A 772 7.88 21.88 -12.73
CA ALA A 772 8.28 20.49 -12.80
C ALA A 772 8.99 20.05 -11.51
N ASN A 773 9.17 18.76 -11.29
CA ASN A 773 10.35 18.30 -10.54
C ASN A 773 11.53 18.25 -11.54
N VAL A 774 12.76 18.52 -11.11
CA VAL A 774 13.91 18.44 -12.02
C VAL A 774 15.03 17.62 -11.40
N VAL A 775 15.52 16.62 -12.13
CA VAL A 775 16.77 15.93 -11.79
C VAL A 775 17.87 16.47 -12.69
N TYR A 776 19.10 16.49 -12.18
CA TYR A 776 20.32 16.77 -12.92
C TYR A 776 21.27 15.60 -12.67
N PHE A 777 21.69 14.90 -13.73
CA PHE A 777 22.75 13.89 -13.68
C PHE A 777 23.96 14.43 -14.43
N GLU A 778 25.14 14.31 -13.84
CA GLU A 778 26.40 14.43 -14.59
C GLU A 778 26.59 13.16 -15.43
N SER A 779 27.25 13.22 -16.60
CA SER A 779 27.13 12.14 -17.60
C SER A 779 28.28 12.06 -18.63
N PRO A 780 28.50 10.87 -19.25
CA PRO A 780 29.66 9.95 -19.04
C PRO A 780 29.85 9.33 -17.59
N VAL A 781 30.75 8.50 -16.94
CA VAL A 781 32.21 7.97 -16.76
C VAL A 781 33.58 8.79 -16.39
N GLY A 782 33.68 9.73 -15.43
CA GLY A 782 34.72 10.82 -15.19
C GLY A 782 34.65 12.24 -15.90
N ILE A 783 33.83 13.23 -15.43
CA ILE A 783 33.53 14.68 -15.77
C ILE A 783 32.65 15.27 -14.62
N GLY A 784 33.00 16.44 -14.08
CA GLY A 784 32.21 17.10 -13.03
C GLY A 784 33.13 17.74 -11.99
N PHE A 785 32.73 17.71 -10.72
CA PHE A 785 33.58 18.03 -9.56
C PHE A 785 34.34 16.82 -9.03
#